data_AF-A0AA90NSX0-F1
#
_entry.id   AF-A0AA90NSX0-F1
#
_cell.length_a   1.000
_cell.length_b   1.000
_cell.length_c   1.000
_cell.angle_alpha   90.00
_cell.angle_beta   90.00
_cell.angle_gamma   90.00
#
_symmetry.space_group_name_H-M   'P 1'
#
loop_
_entity.id
_entity.type
_entity.pdbx_description
1 polymer ?
#
loop_
_entity_poly.entity_id
_entity_poly.type
_entity_poly.pdbx_seq_one_letter_code
_entity_poly.pdbx_strand_id
1 'polypeptide(L)'
;MKKYFCLLLIVLLFSSVFTGSTSAKKKSNLKADLIFKNGDVYTVDEDRSWAEAVAVRDDEILYVGDDEGVAAFKGTDTRVIDLKGKMLLPGFIDSHAHAYLMAESLFWLDITNYSTLEEYKQAIKDYLKEHPDIKQLRGVGFNQNLIESSGLTPKEWLAQVVPDIPAVFISSSHHDIWVNSKALENAGIDKNTPNPQGGIIERDLKTGEPTGIFREFSAQNLVISALPQPDFTVQQFKEALLAFQEMAAKNGVTSVFVPVHYPTENLLKAFEDLDNAGKLTLRYDLGLWADETKGTEQIGRFKEVRDNYQGELYKIDTIKIFSDGVGDNQLVWDQDILEETVAALDKEGFRVYIHAIGNQEFYPSGNSLDAFEYAAEVNGKRDSRHVITHLDWVREDDVARFKDLGVIPVPQPAWFGNDWYADVRGEELKNLNRMNSYFEAGIPVASSSDFPSTSEFLSDFRPFTGIEVGITRLDRDKTDQTEKALWPKEKASLEEMITSYTINGANVIFAEDERGSIEVGKKADLVVLDKNLFEIPETEINETKILLNLFEGKEVFRDPTFINAFYIKTLVEQFEEDGEFANQGVARSLQAHLDTVIRLEEREAAKRVIKHMQRFNQLLDKHKKEGVISVDAYNTLKTYTDSLIKKWQKD
;
A
#
# COMPACT_ATOMS: atom_id res chain seq x y z
N MET A 1 -39.72 52.94 48.44
CA MET A 1 -39.12 52.47 49.70
C MET A 1 -38.19 51.31 49.38
N LYS A 2 -36.90 51.55 49.10
CA LYS A 2 -35.76 51.20 49.98
C LYS A 2 -36.03 50.01 50.93
N LYS A 3 -35.34 48.88 50.72
CA LYS A 3 -34.24 48.43 51.59
C LYS A 3 -33.48 47.22 51.00
N TYR A 4 -32.16 47.31 51.13
CA TYR A 4 -31.08 46.40 50.74
C TYR A 4 -30.93 45.25 51.75
N PHE A 5 -30.40 44.07 51.36
CA PHE A 5 -29.03 43.62 51.75
C PHE A 5 -28.65 42.27 51.11
N CYS A 6 -27.38 42.18 50.69
CA CYS A 6 -26.68 41.01 50.13
C CYS A 6 -26.35 39.93 51.16
N LEU A 7 -26.18 38.67 50.70
CA LEU A 7 -25.13 37.70 51.08
C LEU A 7 -25.26 36.47 50.12
N LEU A 8 -24.39 36.25 49.13
CA LEU A 8 -23.09 35.53 49.11
C LEU A 8 -23.18 34.05 48.67
N LEU A 9 -22.42 33.71 47.61
CA LEU A 9 -21.84 32.41 47.17
C LEU A 9 -22.77 31.22 46.82
N ILE A 10 -22.79 30.65 45.60
CA ILE A 10 -21.79 29.94 44.75
C ILE A 10 -22.07 28.41 44.72
N VAL A 11 -22.04 27.86 43.50
CA VAL A 11 -22.15 26.46 43.02
C VAL A 11 -23.50 25.77 43.18
N LEU A 12 -24.20 25.57 42.05
CA LEU A 12 -24.92 24.32 41.79
C LEU A 12 -24.92 24.03 40.28
N LEU A 13 -24.36 22.86 39.97
CA LEU A 13 -24.21 22.22 38.68
C LEU A 13 -25.50 22.23 37.85
N PHE A 14 -25.41 22.69 36.60
CA PHE A 14 -26.34 22.28 35.55
C PHE A 14 -25.85 20.94 34.99
N SER A 15 -26.43 19.85 35.46
CA SER A 15 -26.38 18.55 34.80
C SER A 15 -27.35 18.59 33.61
N SER A 16 -26.83 18.83 32.41
CA SER A 16 -27.52 18.53 31.17
C SER A 16 -27.60 17.01 31.00
N VAL A 17 -28.80 16.47 31.20
CA VAL A 17 -29.14 15.08 30.93
C VAL A 17 -29.06 14.84 29.42
N PHE A 18 -28.01 14.14 28.99
CA PHE A 18 -27.91 13.51 27.68
C PHE A 18 -29.05 12.51 27.51
N THR A 19 -30.04 12.83 26.68
CA THR A 19 -31.02 11.84 26.18
C THR A 19 -30.38 11.02 25.05
N GLY A 20 -29.36 10.23 25.38
CA GLY A 20 -28.75 9.22 24.51
C GLY A 20 -29.23 7.78 24.80
N SER A 21 -30.23 7.60 25.68
CA SER A 21 -30.44 6.31 26.37
C SER A 21 -31.47 5.36 25.74
N THR A 22 -32.00 5.63 24.54
CA THR A 22 -32.96 4.72 23.87
C THR A 22 -32.38 3.97 22.66
N SER A 23 -31.34 4.48 22.00
CA SER A 23 -30.64 3.75 20.93
C SER A 23 -29.57 2.79 21.48
N ALA A 24 -28.84 3.20 22.52
CA ALA A 24 -27.84 2.36 23.20
C ALA A 24 -28.43 1.08 23.82
N LYS A 25 -29.68 1.13 24.31
CA LYS A 25 -30.38 -0.04 24.87
C LYS A 25 -30.86 -1.07 23.83
N LYS A 26 -30.84 -0.73 22.53
CA LYS A 26 -31.23 -1.67 21.47
C LYS A 26 -30.04 -2.49 20.94
N LYS A 27 -28.80 -2.01 21.10
CA LYS A 27 -27.56 -2.71 20.70
C LYS A 27 -26.99 -3.65 21.77
N SER A 28 -27.41 -3.57 23.04
CA SER A 28 -26.86 -4.41 24.14
C SER A 28 -27.25 -5.90 24.10
N ASN A 29 -28.07 -6.33 23.13
CA ASN A 29 -28.40 -7.75 22.91
C ASN A 29 -27.59 -8.38 21.77
N LEU A 30 -26.76 -7.61 21.05
CA LEU A 30 -25.91 -8.15 19.99
C LEU A 30 -24.63 -8.71 20.62
N LYS A 31 -24.38 -9.99 20.36
CA LYS A 31 -23.11 -10.66 20.71
C LYS A 31 -22.09 -10.44 19.61
N ALA A 32 -20.84 -10.24 20.01
CA ALA A 32 -19.72 -10.06 19.08
C ALA A 32 -19.27 -11.41 18.50
N ASP A 33 -18.74 -11.40 17.29
CA ASP A 33 -18.07 -12.58 16.71
C ASP A 33 -16.63 -12.66 17.21
N LEU A 34 -16.01 -11.49 17.44
CA LEU A 34 -14.65 -11.35 17.91
C LEU A 34 -14.54 -10.24 18.97
N ILE A 35 -13.74 -10.49 20.02
CA ILE A 35 -13.36 -9.51 21.02
C ILE A 35 -11.83 -9.49 21.13
N PHE A 36 -11.26 -8.30 21.01
CA PHE A 36 -9.93 -7.98 21.50
C PHE A 36 -10.04 -7.40 22.90
N LYS A 37 -9.17 -7.83 23.82
CA LYS A 37 -9.15 -7.34 25.20
C LYS A 37 -7.72 -7.24 25.72
N ASN A 38 -7.51 -6.50 26.81
CA ASN A 38 -6.24 -6.35 27.51
C ASN A 38 -5.13 -5.90 26.54
N GLY A 39 -5.39 -4.88 25.73
CA GLY A 39 -4.43 -4.32 24.78
C GLY A 39 -4.33 -2.81 24.86
N ASP A 40 -3.32 -2.27 24.20
CA ASP A 40 -3.12 -0.83 24.05
C ASP A 40 -3.79 -0.40 22.73
N VAL A 41 -5.08 -0.07 22.79
CA VAL A 41 -5.86 0.26 21.59
C VAL A 41 -5.75 1.76 21.31
N TYR A 42 -4.97 2.14 20.30
CA TYR A 42 -4.90 3.52 19.84
C TYR A 42 -5.91 3.73 18.71
N THR A 43 -6.94 4.53 18.99
CA THR A 43 -8.16 4.56 18.15
C THR A 43 -8.02 5.38 16.88
N VAL A 44 -7.15 6.40 16.88
CA VAL A 44 -7.05 7.39 15.79
C VAL A 44 -8.39 8.08 15.50
N ASP A 45 -9.26 8.20 16.51
CA ASP A 45 -10.40 9.12 16.46
C ASP A 45 -9.92 10.59 16.55
N GLU A 46 -10.84 11.54 16.47
CA GLU A 46 -10.52 12.98 16.52
C GLU A 46 -9.71 13.37 17.78
N ASP A 47 -10.00 12.72 18.91
CA ASP A 47 -9.35 12.95 20.20
C ASP A 47 -8.07 12.12 20.41
N ARG A 48 -7.71 11.25 19.46
CA ARG A 48 -6.58 10.31 19.54
C ARG A 48 -6.64 9.44 20.80
N SER A 49 -7.84 8.96 21.11
CA SER A 49 -8.17 8.24 22.35
C SER A 49 -7.46 6.88 22.44
N TRP A 50 -7.25 6.45 23.69
CA TRP A 50 -6.81 5.09 24.03
C TRP A 50 -7.96 4.27 24.63
N ALA A 51 -7.97 2.97 24.36
CA ALA A 51 -8.90 2.00 24.92
C ALA A 51 -8.17 0.69 25.26
N GLU A 52 -8.88 -0.24 25.92
CA GLU A 52 -8.32 -1.54 26.34
C GLU A 52 -8.87 -2.71 25.49
N ALA A 53 -10.06 -2.53 24.92
CA ALA A 53 -10.83 -3.58 24.28
C ALA A 53 -11.68 -3.09 23.10
N VAL A 54 -11.87 -3.99 22.13
CA VAL A 54 -12.68 -3.80 20.93
C VAL A 54 -13.55 -5.04 20.70
N ALA A 55 -14.84 -4.85 20.41
CA ALA A 55 -15.73 -5.92 19.97
C ALA A 55 -16.12 -5.72 18.51
N VAL A 56 -16.08 -6.78 17.72
CA VAL A 56 -16.41 -6.80 16.28
C VAL A 56 -17.57 -7.77 16.05
N ARG A 57 -18.49 -7.37 15.18
CA ARG A 57 -19.58 -8.23 14.72
C ARG A 57 -19.75 -8.04 13.22
N ASP A 58 -19.86 -9.15 12.50
CA ASP A 58 -19.83 -9.19 11.05
C ASP A 58 -18.55 -8.46 10.55
N ASP A 59 -18.70 -7.33 9.88
CA ASP A 59 -17.61 -6.49 9.37
C ASP A 59 -17.41 -5.17 10.13
N GLU A 60 -18.20 -4.91 11.19
CA GLU A 60 -18.24 -3.63 11.89
C GLU A 60 -17.73 -3.70 13.35
N ILE A 61 -17.18 -2.59 13.82
CA ILE A 61 -16.81 -2.37 15.22
C ILE A 61 -18.08 -2.10 16.03
N LEU A 62 -18.37 -2.98 16.99
CA LEU A 62 -19.55 -2.92 17.84
C LEU A 62 -19.30 -2.17 19.17
N TYR A 63 -18.07 -2.21 19.68
CA TYR A 63 -17.67 -1.59 20.94
C TYR A 63 -16.19 -1.21 20.93
N VAL A 64 -15.86 -0.08 21.56
CA VAL A 64 -14.50 0.38 21.87
C VAL A 64 -14.53 0.93 23.29
N GLY A 65 -13.64 0.47 24.17
CA GLY A 65 -13.62 0.91 25.57
C GLY A 65 -12.78 0.02 26.46
N ASP A 66 -13.19 -0.14 27.72
CA ASP A 66 -12.48 -0.92 28.73
C ASP A 66 -12.77 -2.43 28.68
N ASP A 67 -11.91 -3.21 29.36
CA ASP A 67 -12.03 -4.67 29.49
C ASP A 67 -13.29 -5.12 30.25
N GLU A 68 -13.80 -4.31 31.19
CA GLU A 68 -15.01 -4.63 31.94
C GLU A 68 -16.25 -4.51 31.04
N GLY A 69 -16.35 -3.43 30.26
CA GLY A 69 -17.49 -3.15 29.40
C GLY A 69 -17.59 -4.09 28.20
N VAL A 70 -16.46 -4.53 27.63
CA VAL A 70 -16.47 -5.46 26.48
C VAL A 70 -17.09 -6.82 26.85
N ALA A 71 -17.05 -7.22 28.12
CA ALA A 71 -17.61 -8.49 28.60
C ALA A 71 -19.11 -8.64 28.33
N ALA A 72 -19.86 -7.53 28.24
CA ALA A 72 -21.29 -7.54 27.93
C ALA A 72 -21.59 -8.08 26.52
N PHE A 73 -20.65 -7.90 25.58
CA PHE A 73 -20.76 -8.32 24.18
C PHE A 73 -20.36 -9.78 23.95
N LYS A 74 -19.74 -10.43 24.94
CA LYS A 74 -19.35 -11.84 24.85
C LYS A 74 -20.57 -12.77 24.84
N GLY A 75 -20.63 -13.64 23.84
CA GLY A 75 -21.59 -14.74 23.66
C GLY A 75 -20.92 -16.11 23.76
N THR A 76 -21.68 -17.16 23.45
CA THR A 76 -21.18 -18.56 23.44
C THR A 76 -20.17 -18.81 22.35
N ASP A 77 -20.34 -18.17 21.19
CA ASP A 77 -19.56 -18.38 19.98
C ASP A 77 -18.54 -17.26 19.73
N THR A 78 -18.48 -16.26 20.62
CA THR A 78 -17.55 -15.14 20.52
C THR A 78 -16.11 -15.60 20.70
N ARG A 79 -15.30 -15.33 19.68
CA ARG A 79 -13.84 -15.49 19.73
C ARG A 79 -13.26 -14.38 20.61
N VAL A 80 -12.31 -14.72 21.48
CA VAL A 80 -11.62 -13.73 22.32
C VAL A 80 -10.13 -13.83 22.07
N ILE A 81 -9.53 -12.71 21.66
CA ILE A 81 -8.08 -12.52 21.54
C ILE A 81 -7.63 -11.64 22.70
N ASP A 82 -6.84 -12.24 23.60
CA ASP A 82 -6.15 -11.52 24.67
C ASP A 82 -4.87 -10.92 24.10
N LEU A 83 -4.81 -9.59 24.02
CA LEU A 83 -3.69 -8.86 23.43
C LEU A 83 -2.46 -8.86 24.35
N LYS A 84 -2.62 -9.09 25.66
CA LYS A 84 -1.52 -9.09 26.63
C LYS A 84 -0.65 -7.83 26.55
N GLY A 85 -1.29 -6.66 26.51
CA GLY A 85 -0.65 -5.35 26.38
C GLY A 85 -0.07 -5.07 24.99
N LYS A 86 -0.42 -5.85 23.96
CA LYS A 86 -0.06 -5.53 22.58
C LYS A 86 -0.90 -4.39 22.05
N MET A 87 -0.30 -3.63 21.14
CA MET A 87 -0.95 -2.49 20.52
C MET A 87 -1.91 -2.94 19.41
N LEU A 88 -3.09 -2.31 19.37
CA LEU A 88 -4.08 -2.45 18.30
C LEU A 88 -4.24 -1.09 17.59
N LEU A 89 -4.18 -1.10 16.27
CA LEU A 89 -4.36 0.07 15.41
C LEU A 89 -5.41 -0.19 14.32
N PRO A 90 -5.96 0.87 13.70
CA PRO A 90 -6.64 0.72 12.40
C PRO A 90 -5.69 0.12 11.37
N GLY A 91 -6.24 -0.63 10.41
CA GLY A 91 -5.51 -1.09 9.24
C GLY A 91 -4.92 0.07 8.46
N PHE A 92 -3.70 -0.11 7.96
CA PHE A 92 -3.01 0.94 7.20
C PHE A 92 -3.62 1.12 5.82
N ILE A 93 -3.52 2.34 5.30
CA ILE A 93 -3.97 2.77 3.99
C ILE A 93 -2.76 3.33 3.25
N ASP A 94 -2.38 2.68 2.16
CA ASP A 94 -1.32 3.18 1.29
C ASP A 94 -1.93 4.07 0.21
N SER A 95 -1.63 5.37 0.28
CA SER A 95 -2.30 6.36 -0.59
C SER A 95 -1.68 6.46 -1.98
N HIS A 96 -0.68 5.64 -2.32
CA HIS A 96 -0.08 5.52 -3.64
C HIS A 96 0.81 4.26 -3.73
N ALA A 97 0.35 3.23 -4.44
CA ALA A 97 1.17 2.07 -4.78
C ALA A 97 0.70 1.37 -6.07
N HIS A 98 1.64 0.93 -6.89
CA HIS A 98 1.39 0.27 -8.17
C HIS A 98 1.18 -1.25 -8.02
N ALA A 99 0.09 -1.64 -7.35
CA ALA A 99 -0.21 -3.04 -7.02
C ALA A 99 -0.09 -4.04 -8.20
N TYR A 100 -0.51 -3.62 -9.40
CA TYR A 100 -0.49 -4.47 -10.60
C TYR A 100 0.93 -4.77 -11.11
N LEU A 101 1.94 -3.97 -10.73
CA LEU A 101 3.34 -4.20 -11.10
C LEU A 101 3.96 -5.39 -10.37
N MET A 102 3.26 -5.98 -9.39
CA MET A 102 3.59 -7.32 -8.87
C MET A 102 3.69 -8.36 -10.01
N ALA A 103 2.97 -8.16 -11.12
CA ALA A 103 3.06 -9.02 -12.29
C ALA A 103 4.49 -9.05 -12.89
N GLU A 104 5.20 -7.92 -12.85
CA GLU A 104 6.58 -7.85 -13.35
C GLU A 104 7.50 -8.73 -12.50
N SER A 105 7.37 -8.65 -11.17
CA SER A 105 8.17 -9.46 -10.24
C SER A 105 7.88 -10.96 -10.31
N LEU A 106 6.66 -11.34 -10.70
CA LEU A 106 6.29 -12.75 -10.83
C LEU A 106 6.67 -13.37 -12.18
N PHE A 107 6.66 -12.58 -13.25
CA PHE A 107 6.72 -13.12 -14.62
C PHE A 107 7.89 -12.62 -15.45
N TRP A 108 8.56 -11.52 -15.08
CA TRP A 108 9.71 -10.99 -15.80
C TRP A 108 11.03 -11.36 -15.13
N LEU A 109 12.12 -11.26 -15.88
CA LEU A 109 13.46 -11.44 -15.36
C LEU A 109 13.89 -10.21 -14.55
N ASP A 110 14.08 -10.37 -13.24
CA ASP A 110 14.67 -9.33 -12.39
C ASP A 110 16.20 -9.40 -12.39
N ILE A 111 16.83 -8.31 -12.80
CA ILE A 111 18.29 -8.16 -12.79
C ILE A 111 18.81 -7.10 -11.81
N THR A 112 17.94 -6.55 -10.95
CA THR A 112 18.26 -5.46 -10.01
C THR A 112 19.46 -5.79 -9.11
N ASN A 113 19.55 -7.05 -8.66
CA ASN A 113 20.54 -7.49 -7.67
C ASN A 113 21.89 -7.92 -8.25
N TYR A 114 22.10 -7.83 -9.57
CA TYR A 114 23.39 -8.13 -10.19
C TYR A 114 24.22 -6.87 -10.39
N SER A 115 25.54 -6.99 -10.23
CA SER A 115 26.47 -5.85 -10.19
C SER A 115 27.35 -5.75 -11.44
N THR A 116 27.22 -6.67 -12.40
CA THR A 116 28.04 -6.70 -13.62
C THR A 116 27.26 -7.11 -14.87
N LEU A 117 27.70 -6.64 -16.04
CA LEU A 117 27.10 -7.04 -17.32
C LEU A 117 27.25 -8.55 -17.62
N GLU A 118 28.29 -9.22 -17.11
CA GLU A 118 28.41 -10.67 -17.29
C GLU A 118 27.41 -11.44 -16.41
N GLU A 119 27.08 -10.95 -15.22
CA GLU A 119 25.99 -11.51 -14.41
C GLU A 119 24.64 -11.31 -15.09
N TYR A 120 24.36 -10.11 -15.63
CA TYR A 120 23.13 -9.87 -16.43
C TYR A 120 23.02 -10.87 -17.58
N LYS A 121 24.11 -11.04 -18.35
CA LYS A 121 24.16 -11.98 -19.46
C LYS A 121 23.93 -13.43 -19.02
N GLN A 122 24.47 -13.83 -17.88
CA GLN A 122 24.27 -15.18 -17.35
C GLN A 122 22.81 -15.38 -16.91
N ALA A 123 22.23 -14.42 -16.19
CA ALA A 123 20.82 -14.44 -15.78
C ALA A 123 19.88 -14.54 -16.99
N ILE A 124 20.13 -13.73 -18.04
CA ILE A 124 19.36 -13.80 -19.29
C ILE A 124 19.46 -15.18 -19.94
N LYS A 125 20.66 -15.77 -20.00
CA LYS A 125 20.84 -17.10 -20.58
C LYS A 125 20.13 -18.20 -19.80
N ASP A 126 20.20 -18.15 -18.48
CA ASP A 126 19.55 -19.12 -17.61
C ASP A 126 18.02 -19.01 -17.74
N TYR A 127 17.48 -17.79 -17.74
CA TYR A 127 16.07 -17.53 -18.00
C TYR A 127 15.60 -18.05 -19.37
N LEU A 128 16.32 -17.74 -20.46
CA LEU A 128 15.97 -18.24 -21.80
C LEU A 128 16.05 -19.77 -21.92
N LYS A 129 16.91 -20.42 -21.14
CA LYS A 129 17.01 -21.88 -21.09
C LYS A 129 15.83 -22.51 -20.37
N GLU A 130 15.31 -21.86 -19.33
CA GLU A 130 14.11 -22.28 -18.59
C GLU A 130 12.82 -21.97 -19.36
N HIS A 131 12.87 -20.99 -20.27
CA HIS A 131 11.73 -20.53 -21.08
C HIS A 131 12.00 -20.62 -22.60
N PRO A 132 12.23 -21.83 -23.17
CA PRO A 132 12.68 -21.99 -24.56
C PRO A 132 11.66 -21.53 -25.63
N ASP A 133 10.38 -21.39 -25.27
CA ASP A 133 9.31 -21.02 -26.20
C ASP A 133 8.96 -19.52 -26.21
N ILE A 134 9.62 -18.72 -25.35
CA ILE A 134 9.30 -17.30 -25.18
C ILE A 134 9.48 -16.52 -26.49
N LYS A 135 8.56 -15.59 -26.78
CA LYS A 135 8.54 -14.82 -28.05
C LYS A 135 9.15 -13.43 -27.93
N GLN A 136 9.41 -13.00 -26.71
CA GLN A 136 10.03 -11.74 -26.34
C GLN A 136 10.68 -11.91 -24.97
N LEU A 137 11.71 -11.15 -24.65
CA LEU A 137 12.28 -11.09 -23.31
C LEU A 137 11.84 -9.79 -22.64
N ARG A 138 11.28 -9.91 -21.44
CA ARG A 138 11.00 -8.78 -20.56
C ARG A 138 11.76 -8.92 -19.25
N GLY A 139 12.26 -7.80 -18.74
CA GLY A 139 12.96 -7.75 -17.46
C GLY A 139 12.91 -6.39 -16.79
N VAL A 140 13.39 -6.33 -15.55
CA VAL A 140 13.40 -5.13 -14.71
C VAL A 140 14.78 -4.90 -14.09
N GLY A 141 15.11 -3.65 -13.76
CA GLY A 141 16.17 -3.34 -12.81
C GLY A 141 17.57 -3.17 -13.40
N PHE A 142 17.70 -2.77 -14.66
CA PHE A 142 19.02 -2.49 -15.21
C PHE A 142 19.69 -1.30 -14.50
N ASN A 143 21.01 -1.35 -14.34
CA ASN A 143 21.83 -0.25 -13.86
C ASN A 143 22.53 0.46 -15.04
N GLN A 144 22.13 1.72 -15.28
CA GLN A 144 22.65 2.55 -16.36
C GLN A 144 24.17 2.74 -16.31
N ASN A 145 24.78 2.81 -15.13
CA ASN A 145 26.23 3.02 -15.01
C ASN A 145 27.04 1.84 -15.56
N LEU A 146 26.48 0.61 -15.54
CA LEU A 146 27.16 -0.58 -16.05
C LEU A 146 27.33 -0.55 -17.56
N ILE A 147 26.29 -0.10 -18.29
CA ILE A 147 26.37 -0.02 -19.75
C ILE A 147 27.27 1.14 -20.19
N GLU A 148 27.17 2.30 -19.54
CA GLU A 148 27.98 3.48 -19.83
C GLU A 148 29.47 3.20 -19.64
N SER A 149 29.83 2.50 -18.56
CA SER A 149 31.21 2.12 -18.26
C SER A 149 31.80 1.12 -19.28
N SER A 150 30.95 0.40 -20.01
CA SER A 150 31.38 -0.55 -21.05
C SER A 150 31.71 0.12 -22.39
N GLY A 151 31.20 1.33 -22.62
CA GLY A 151 31.29 2.04 -23.90
C GLY A 151 30.37 1.49 -25.00
N LEU A 152 29.45 0.59 -24.67
CA LEU A 152 28.39 0.11 -25.55
C LEU A 152 27.08 0.86 -25.29
N THR A 153 26.18 0.85 -26.27
CA THR A 153 24.78 1.21 -26.06
C THR A 153 23.96 -0.02 -25.63
N PRO A 154 22.79 0.13 -24.97
CA PRO A 154 21.93 -0.99 -24.63
C PRO A 154 21.54 -1.84 -25.84
N LYS A 155 21.26 -1.20 -26.98
CA LYS A 155 20.97 -1.89 -28.24
C LYS A 155 22.11 -2.81 -28.67
N GLU A 156 23.35 -2.33 -28.61
CA GLU A 156 24.54 -3.09 -28.99
C GLU A 156 24.87 -4.23 -28.03
N TRP A 157 24.68 -4.01 -26.73
CA TRP A 157 24.93 -5.05 -25.72
C TRP A 157 23.86 -6.14 -25.76
N LEU A 158 22.57 -5.78 -25.81
CA LEU A 158 21.48 -6.76 -25.91
C LEU A 158 21.56 -7.56 -27.21
N ALA A 159 22.02 -6.98 -28.32
CA ALA A 159 22.26 -7.72 -29.56
C ALA A 159 23.31 -8.84 -29.43
N GLN A 160 24.21 -8.77 -28.45
CA GLN A 160 25.19 -9.82 -28.16
C GLN A 160 24.64 -10.94 -27.27
N VAL A 161 23.56 -10.67 -26.52
CA VAL A 161 23.01 -11.58 -25.50
C VAL A 161 21.72 -12.25 -25.99
N VAL A 162 20.84 -11.48 -26.61
CA VAL A 162 19.50 -11.87 -27.08
C VAL A 162 19.23 -11.25 -28.47
N PRO A 163 19.83 -11.79 -29.54
CA PRO A 163 19.71 -11.23 -30.89
C PRO A 163 18.38 -11.57 -31.59
N ASP A 164 17.76 -12.71 -31.25
CA ASP A 164 16.74 -13.33 -32.12
C ASP A 164 15.30 -12.92 -31.80
N ILE A 165 15.05 -12.43 -30.59
CA ILE A 165 13.72 -12.02 -30.11
C ILE A 165 13.75 -10.58 -29.58
N PRO A 166 12.64 -9.84 -29.63
CA PRO A 166 12.53 -8.53 -28.99
C PRO A 166 12.88 -8.62 -27.51
N ALA A 167 13.73 -7.73 -27.02
CA ALA A 167 14.06 -7.62 -25.60
C ALA A 167 13.79 -6.20 -25.12
N VAL A 168 13.10 -6.08 -23.99
CA VAL A 168 12.80 -4.83 -23.29
C VAL A 168 13.08 -5.00 -21.81
N PHE A 169 13.90 -4.14 -21.23
CA PHE A 169 14.14 -4.07 -19.80
C PHE A 169 13.71 -2.70 -19.30
N ILE A 170 12.99 -2.63 -18.19
CA ILE A 170 12.57 -1.37 -17.56
C ILE A 170 13.47 -1.03 -16.36
N SER A 171 13.70 0.26 -16.12
CA SER A 171 14.45 0.72 -14.95
C SER A 171 13.65 0.50 -13.67
N SER A 172 14.31 0.47 -12.52
CA SER A 172 13.59 0.40 -11.22
C SER A 172 12.69 1.62 -10.98
N SER A 173 13.04 2.79 -11.54
CA SER A 173 12.17 3.98 -11.51
C SER A 173 10.98 3.90 -12.47
N HIS A 174 10.94 2.95 -13.40
CA HIS A 174 9.93 2.85 -14.47
C HIS A 174 9.91 4.00 -15.49
N HIS A 175 10.82 4.97 -15.39
CA HIS A 175 10.91 6.11 -16.32
C HIS A 175 11.78 5.84 -17.56
N ASP A 176 12.58 4.77 -17.58
CA ASP A 176 13.43 4.42 -18.73
C ASP A 176 13.33 2.94 -19.11
N ILE A 177 13.47 2.64 -20.42
CA ILE A 177 13.66 1.26 -20.90
C ILE A 177 14.92 1.10 -21.75
N TRP A 178 15.50 -0.10 -21.69
CA TRP A 178 16.49 -0.61 -22.64
C TRP A 178 15.84 -1.57 -23.63
N VAL A 179 16.16 -1.40 -24.91
CA VAL A 179 15.61 -2.24 -25.98
C VAL A 179 16.68 -2.68 -26.98
N ASN A 180 16.50 -3.87 -27.55
CA ASN A 180 17.39 -4.38 -28.60
C ASN A 180 16.91 -4.00 -30.02
N SER A 181 17.74 -4.29 -31.04
CA SER A 181 17.39 -4.02 -32.44
C SER A 181 16.10 -4.71 -32.87
N LYS A 182 15.78 -5.89 -32.31
CA LYS A 182 14.58 -6.63 -32.70
C LYS A 182 13.30 -5.97 -32.20
N ALA A 183 13.33 -5.37 -31.01
CA ALA A 183 12.24 -4.55 -30.49
C ALA A 183 12.04 -3.26 -31.34
N LEU A 184 13.13 -2.61 -31.77
CA LEU A 184 13.06 -1.45 -32.67
C LEU A 184 12.48 -1.80 -34.04
N GLU A 185 12.92 -2.92 -34.63
CA GLU A 185 12.39 -3.43 -35.90
C GLU A 185 10.89 -3.70 -35.81
N ASN A 186 10.43 -4.33 -34.72
CA ASN A 186 9.01 -4.59 -34.48
C ASN A 186 8.19 -3.30 -34.41
N ALA A 187 8.74 -2.26 -33.77
CA ALA A 187 8.09 -0.96 -33.62
C ALA A 187 8.22 -0.07 -34.87
N GLY A 188 9.03 -0.46 -35.87
CA GLY A 188 9.30 0.37 -37.04
C GLY A 188 10.06 1.66 -36.72
N ILE A 189 10.87 1.67 -35.65
CA ILE A 189 11.60 2.85 -35.17
C ILE A 189 12.98 2.91 -35.83
N ASP A 190 13.33 4.09 -36.35
CA ASP A 190 14.61 4.36 -36.99
C ASP A 190 15.20 5.72 -36.58
N LYS A 191 16.25 6.15 -37.29
CA LYS A 191 16.89 7.46 -37.10
C LYS A 191 16.00 8.67 -37.38
N ASN A 192 14.91 8.50 -38.13
CA ASN A 192 13.99 9.56 -38.54
C ASN A 192 12.74 9.64 -37.65
N THR A 193 12.50 8.66 -36.78
CA THR A 193 11.37 8.69 -35.84
C THR A 193 11.47 9.91 -34.91
N PRO A 194 10.50 10.83 -34.88
CA PRO A 194 10.54 11.96 -33.96
C PRO A 194 10.38 11.49 -32.52
N ASN A 195 10.87 12.29 -31.56
CA ASN A 195 10.50 12.12 -30.16
C ASN A 195 9.00 12.42 -30.00
N PRO A 196 8.24 11.59 -29.25
CA PRO A 196 6.89 11.94 -28.87
C PRO A 196 6.91 13.13 -27.89
N GLN A 197 5.78 13.82 -27.73
CA GLN A 197 5.65 14.83 -26.69
C GLN A 197 5.86 14.19 -25.31
N GLY A 198 6.60 14.85 -24.43
CA GLY A 198 6.92 14.36 -23.09
C GLY A 198 7.93 13.21 -23.03
N GLY A 199 8.36 12.63 -24.16
CA GLY A 199 9.24 11.45 -24.16
C GLY A 199 10.44 11.58 -25.10
N ILE A 200 11.50 10.83 -24.80
CA ILE A 200 12.78 10.94 -25.51
C ILE A 200 13.20 9.58 -26.06
N ILE A 201 13.50 9.53 -27.35
CA ILE A 201 14.26 8.43 -27.96
C ILE A 201 15.73 8.85 -27.96
N GLU A 202 16.56 8.20 -27.15
CA GLU A 202 17.98 8.55 -27.08
C GLU A 202 18.70 8.09 -28.35
N ARG A 203 19.56 8.96 -28.90
CA ARG A 203 20.23 8.75 -30.18
C ARG A 203 21.73 8.92 -30.06
N ASP A 204 22.47 8.08 -30.76
CA ASP A 204 23.91 8.25 -30.88
C ASP A 204 24.21 9.55 -31.65
N LEU A 205 25.00 10.43 -31.05
CA LEU A 205 25.28 11.77 -31.59
C LEU A 205 26.04 11.75 -32.93
N LYS A 206 26.71 10.65 -33.28
CA LYS A 206 27.48 10.54 -34.53
C LYS A 206 26.65 10.01 -35.68
N THR A 207 25.76 9.07 -35.41
CA THR A 207 25.02 8.31 -36.43
C THR A 207 23.54 8.70 -36.52
N GLY A 208 22.96 9.25 -35.43
CA GLY A 208 21.53 9.52 -35.30
C GLY A 208 20.68 8.28 -35.03
N GLU A 209 21.29 7.09 -35.00
CA GLU A 209 20.59 5.84 -34.72
C GLU A 209 20.13 5.77 -33.26
N PRO A 210 18.94 5.21 -32.96
CA PRO A 210 18.52 4.98 -31.58
C PRO A 210 19.55 4.15 -30.80
N THR A 211 19.91 4.56 -29.58
CA THR A 211 20.84 3.82 -28.70
C THR A 211 20.16 2.61 -28.04
N GLY A 212 18.84 2.54 -28.10
CA GLY A 212 18.04 1.57 -27.37
C GLY A 212 17.55 2.07 -26.02
N ILE A 213 17.73 3.35 -25.68
CA ILE A 213 17.16 3.98 -24.48
C ILE A 213 15.94 4.81 -24.87
N PHE A 214 14.84 4.62 -24.16
CA PHE A 214 13.61 5.42 -24.29
C PHE A 214 13.21 5.93 -22.92
N ARG A 215 12.96 7.23 -22.81
CA ARG A 215 12.64 7.93 -21.56
C ARG A 215 11.22 8.45 -21.59
N GLU A 216 10.54 8.30 -20.47
CA GLU A 216 9.13 8.62 -20.25
C GLU A 216 8.13 7.78 -21.07
N PHE A 217 6.92 7.67 -20.53
CA PHE A 217 5.91 6.69 -20.97
C PHE A 217 5.55 6.82 -22.46
N SER A 218 5.44 8.03 -23.00
CA SER A 218 5.09 8.24 -24.40
C SER A 218 6.13 7.66 -25.37
N ALA A 219 7.41 7.67 -25.01
CA ALA A 219 8.48 7.04 -25.80
C ALA A 219 8.52 5.52 -25.60
N GLN A 220 8.41 5.05 -24.35
CA GLN A 220 8.38 3.62 -24.04
C GLN A 220 7.24 2.90 -24.78
N ASN A 221 6.07 3.53 -24.84
CA ASN A 221 4.86 3.00 -25.47
C ASN A 221 5.02 2.70 -26.96
N LEU A 222 5.87 3.44 -27.69
CA LEU A 222 6.16 3.17 -29.09
C LEU A 222 6.73 1.76 -29.28
N VAL A 223 7.52 1.28 -28.32
CA VAL A 223 8.12 -0.05 -28.36
C VAL A 223 7.20 -1.09 -27.70
N ILE A 224 6.69 -0.80 -26.50
CA ILE A 224 5.92 -1.77 -25.71
C ILE A 224 4.67 -2.25 -26.46
N SER A 225 3.95 -1.34 -27.12
CA SER A 225 2.73 -1.65 -27.88
C SER A 225 2.97 -2.52 -29.12
N ALA A 226 4.20 -2.54 -29.63
CA ALA A 226 4.60 -3.33 -30.80
C ALA A 226 5.16 -4.72 -30.45
N LEU A 227 5.23 -5.07 -29.16
CA LEU A 227 5.71 -6.38 -28.72
C LEU A 227 4.69 -7.49 -29.03
N PRO A 228 5.14 -8.75 -29.26
CA PRO A 228 4.24 -9.89 -29.47
C PRO A 228 3.16 -10.06 -28.39
N GLN A 229 3.52 -9.76 -27.14
CA GLN A 229 2.64 -9.70 -26.00
C GLN A 229 2.87 -8.34 -25.29
N PRO A 230 2.11 -7.29 -25.64
CA PRO A 230 2.31 -5.96 -25.07
C PRO A 230 1.85 -5.86 -23.61
N ASP A 231 0.97 -6.76 -23.17
CA ASP A 231 0.35 -6.75 -21.85
C ASP A 231 0.34 -8.13 -21.18
N PHE A 232 0.21 -8.16 -19.85
CA PHE A 232 -0.03 -9.40 -19.12
C PHE A 232 -1.42 -9.95 -19.44
N THR A 233 -1.57 -11.27 -19.37
CA THR A 233 -2.89 -11.90 -19.50
C THR A 233 -3.76 -11.62 -18.28
N VAL A 234 -5.09 -11.74 -18.41
CA VAL A 234 -6.03 -11.67 -17.27
C VAL A 234 -5.60 -12.60 -16.13
N GLN A 235 -5.17 -13.82 -16.46
CA GLN A 235 -4.75 -14.81 -15.45
C GLN A 235 -3.48 -14.37 -14.70
N GLN A 236 -2.50 -13.81 -15.41
CA GLN A 236 -1.29 -13.26 -14.78
C GLN A 236 -1.62 -12.09 -13.87
N PHE A 237 -2.52 -11.19 -14.27
CA PHE A 237 -2.96 -10.11 -13.39
C PHE A 237 -3.69 -10.62 -12.15
N LYS A 238 -4.51 -11.67 -12.26
CA LYS A 238 -5.15 -12.28 -11.08
C LYS A 238 -4.11 -12.81 -10.09
N GLU A 239 -3.12 -13.54 -10.58
CA GLU A 239 -2.02 -14.06 -9.75
C GLU A 239 -1.22 -12.94 -9.09
N ALA A 240 -0.94 -11.85 -9.83
CA ALA A 240 -0.27 -10.67 -9.31
C ALA A 240 -1.05 -9.95 -8.22
N LEU A 241 -2.35 -9.72 -8.42
CA LEU A 241 -3.21 -9.06 -7.43
C LEU A 241 -3.36 -9.89 -6.16
N LEU A 242 -3.50 -11.21 -6.29
CA LEU A 242 -3.53 -12.14 -5.15
C LEU A 242 -2.20 -12.15 -4.38
N ALA A 243 -1.07 -12.14 -5.08
CA ALA A 243 0.25 -12.05 -4.43
C ALA A 243 0.44 -10.68 -3.74
N PHE A 244 -0.02 -9.60 -4.36
CA PHE A 244 0.06 -8.26 -3.78
C PHE A 244 -0.79 -8.14 -2.51
N GLN A 245 -2.05 -8.60 -2.50
CA GLN A 245 -2.87 -8.53 -1.28
C GLN A 245 -2.31 -9.40 -0.15
N GLU A 246 -1.61 -10.51 -0.45
CA GLU A 246 -0.92 -11.30 0.58
C GLU A 246 0.24 -10.50 1.20
N MET A 247 1.01 -9.77 0.37
CA MET A 247 2.05 -8.86 0.83
C MET A 247 1.48 -7.69 1.64
N ALA A 248 0.34 -7.12 1.21
CA ALA A 248 -0.38 -6.07 1.92
C ALA A 248 -0.88 -6.54 3.29
N ALA A 249 -1.45 -7.74 3.33
CA ALA A 249 -1.92 -8.36 4.56
C ALA A 249 -0.79 -8.51 5.58
N LYS A 250 0.39 -8.97 5.14
CA LYS A 250 1.61 -9.11 5.97
C LYS A 250 2.14 -7.78 6.50
N ASN A 251 1.93 -6.67 5.79
CA ASN A 251 2.36 -5.33 6.18
C ASN A 251 1.25 -4.50 6.86
N GLY A 252 0.08 -5.11 7.13
CA GLY A 252 -1.01 -4.44 7.84
C GLY A 252 -1.82 -3.48 6.98
N VAL A 253 -1.64 -3.51 5.66
CA VAL A 253 -2.34 -2.64 4.71
C VAL A 253 -3.69 -3.27 4.35
N THR A 254 -4.75 -2.46 4.41
CA THR A 254 -6.15 -2.87 4.17
C THR A 254 -6.79 -2.12 3.01
N SER A 255 -6.15 -1.04 2.56
CA SER A 255 -6.62 -0.22 1.44
C SER A 255 -5.44 0.36 0.67
N VAL A 256 -5.58 0.51 -0.64
CA VAL A 256 -4.52 1.05 -1.50
C VAL A 256 -5.10 1.91 -2.63
N PHE A 257 -4.49 3.07 -2.88
CA PHE A 257 -4.69 3.78 -4.15
C PHE A 257 -3.67 3.29 -5.19
N VAL A 258 -4.17 2.88 -6.35
CA VAL A 258 -3.38 2.30 -7.45
C VAL A 258 -3.45 3.21 -8.67
N PRO A 259 -2.44 4.07 -8.90
CA PRO A 259 -2.30 4.74 -10.18
C PRO A 259 -1.92 3.71 -11.25
N VAL A 260 -2.80 3.53 -12.23
CA VAL A 260 -2.63 2.56 -13.31
C VAL A 260 -2.05 3.29 -14.53
N HIS A 261 -0.77 3.05 -14.82
CA HIS A 261 -0.11 3.63 -16.00
C HIS A 261 -0.72 3.10 -17.29
N TYR A 262 -1.04 1.80 -17.31
CA TYR A 262 -1.57 1.10 -18.47
C TYR A 262 -2.91 0.45 -18.12
N PRO A 263 -4.02 1.21 -18.13
CA PRO A 263 -5.33 0.67 -17.80
C PRO A 263 -5.84 -0.19 -18.96
N THR A 264 -5.41 -1.44 -18.99
CA THR A 264 -5.78 -2.42 -20.01
C THR A 264 -7.06 -3.16 -19.63
N GLU A 265 -7.76 -3.65 -20.64
CA GLU A 265 -8.95 -4.48 -20.44
C GLU A 265 -8.63 -5.74 -19.62
N ASN A 266 -7.42 -6.31 -19.78
CA ASN A 266 -7.00 -7.49 -19.04
C ASN A 266 -6.91 -7.24 -17.53
N LEU A 267 -6.35 -6.09 -17.12
CA LEU A 267 -6.23 -5.72 -15.71
C LEU A 267 -7.62 -5.46 -15.10
N LEU A 268 -8.45 -4.68 -15.78
CA LEU A 268 -9.81 -4.38 -15.32
C LEU A 268 -10.65 -5.65 -15.20
N LYS A 269 -10.50 -6.58 -16.15
CA LYS A 269 -11.16 -7.88 -16.11
C LYS A 269 -10.65 -8.76 -14.96
N ALA A 270 -9.36 -8.67 -14.62
CA ALA A 270 -8.81 -9.40 -13.47
C ALA A 270 -9.42 -8.91 -12.15
N PHE A 271 -9.55 -7.58 -11.96
CA PHE A 271 -10.26 -7.02 -10.81
C PHE A 271 -11.72 -7.48 -10.76
N GLU A 272 -12.47 -7.32 -11.86
CA GLU A 272 -13.88 -7.73 -11.95
C GLU A 272 -14.05 -9.22 -11.61
N ASP A 273 -13.21 -10.10 -12.16
CA ASP A 273 -13.31 -11.54 -11.94
C ASP A 273 -12.94 -11.95 -10.49
N LEU A 274 -11.96 -11.29 -9.86
CA LEU A 274 -11.58 -11.57 -8.47
C LEU A 274 -12.62 -11.06 -7.48
N ASP A 275 -13.16 -9.87 -7.73
CA ASP A 275 -14.17 -9.24 -6.89
C ASP A 275 -15.49 -10.03 -6.93
N ASN A 276 -15.98 -10.37 -8.13
CA ASN A 276 -17.16 -11.23 -8.31
C ASN A 276 -16.99 -12.63 -7.69
N ALA A 277 -15.75 -13.13 -7.61
CA ALA A 277 -15.43 -14.40 -6.97
C ALA A 277 -15.23 -14.28 -5.44
N GLY A 278 -15.33 -13.08 -4.86
CA GLY A 278 -15.09 -12.80 -3.45
C GLY A 278 -13.66 -13.12 -3.01
N LYS A 279 -12.68 -12.95 -3.91
CA LYS A 279 -11.27 -13.30 -3.68
C LYS A 279 -10.39 -12.11 -3.30
N LEU A 280 -10.87 -10.88 -3.49
CA LEU A 280 -10.16 -9.70 -3.01
C LEU A 280 -10.26 -9.60 -1.47
N THR A 281 -9.14 -9.32 -0.83
CA THR A 281 -9.05 -9.10 0.64
C THR A 281 -8.33 -7.79 0.96
N LEU A 282 -8.41 -6.85 0.03
CA LEU A 282 -7.82 -5.52 0.07
C LEU A 282 -8.75 -4.60 -0.74
N ARG A 283 -8.94 -3.35 -0.31
CA ARG A 283 -9.70 -2.35 -1.10
C ARG A 283 -8.78 -1.59 -2.05
N TYR A 284 -9.18 -1.46 -3.30
CA TYR A 284 -8.39 -0.85 -4.38
C TYR A 284 -9.09 0.38 -4.97
N ASP A 285 -8.50 1.54 -4.78
CA ASP A 285 -8.93 2.78 -5.42
C ASP A 285 -8.07 3.00 -6.67
N LEU A 286 -8.60 2.80 -7.87
CA LEU A 286 -7.83 2.84 -9.11
C LEU A 286 -7.84 4.24 -9.73
N GLY A 287 -6.66 4.72 -10.13
CA GLY A 287 -6.46 5.94 -10.89
C GLY A 287 -6.15 5.63 -12.36
N LEU A 288 -6.88 6.21 -13.31
CA LEU A 288 -6.55 6.07 -14.74
C LEU A 288 -5.52 7.12 -15.15
N TRP A 289 -4.45 6.73 -15.81
CA TRP A 289 -3.50 7.67 -16.39
C TRP A 289 -4.12 8.53 -17.49
N ALA A 290 -3.85 9.84 -17.43
CA ALA A 290 -4.16 10.80 -18.46
C ALA A 290 -2.96 11.07 -19.36
N ASP A 291 -3.20 10.91 -20.65
CA ASP A 291 -2.24 11.10 -21.73
C ASP A 291 -2.11 12.59 -22.04
N GLU A 292 -0.91 13.13 -21.85
CA GLU A 292 -0.54 14.53 -22.06
C GLU A 292 -0.79 15.02 -23.48
N THR A 293 -0.86 14.10 -24.45
CA THR A 293 -1.07 14.44 -25.87
C THR A 293 -2.54 14.61 -26.25
N LYS A 294 -3.47 14.26 -25.36
CA LYS A 294 -4.91 14.20 -25.67
C LYS A 294 -5.75 15.30 -25.00
N GLY A 295 -5.20 16.01 -24.01
CA GLY A 295 -5.91 17.08 -23.32
C GLY A 295 -7.32 16.65 -22.87
N THR A 296 -8.35 17.41 -23.26
CA THR A 296 -9.75 17.13 -22.91
C THR A 296 -10.45 16.06 -23.77
N GLU A 297 -9.83 15.56 -24.84
CA GLU A 297 -10.47 14.57 -25.73
C GLU A 297 -10.69 13.21 -25.05
N GLN A 298 -9.91 12.90 -24.02
CA GLN A 298 -9.97 11.65 -23.27
C GLN A 298 -11.05 11.58 -22.18
N ILE A 299 -11.70 12.71 -21.84
CA ILE A 299 -12.68 12.78 -20.74
C ILE A 299 -13.85 11.82 -20.95
N GLY A 300 -14.33 11.69 -22.19
CA GLY A 300 -15.41 10.76 -22.54
C GLY A 300 -15.06 9.31 -22.21
N ARG A 301 -13.83 8.88 -22.54
CA ARG A 301 -13.33 7.53 -22.23
C ARG A 301 -13.25 7.31 -20.72
N PHE A 302 -12.79 8.29 -19.94
CA PHE A 302 -12.71 8.14 -18.49
C PHE A 302 -14.06 7.95 -17.84
N LYS A 303 -15.08 8.69 -18.30
CA LYS A 303 -16.47 8.51 -17.84
C LYS A 303 -16.97 7.11 -18.18
N GLU A 304 -16.74 6.65 -19.40
CA GLU A 304 -17.12 5.29 -19.82
C GLU A 304 -16.46 4.21 -18.95
N VAL A 305 -15.15 4.32 -18.68
CA VAL A 305 -14.44 3.35 -17.83
C VAL A 305 -14.96 3.41 -16.39
N ARG A 306 -15.10 4.60 -15.79
CA ARG A 306 -15.69 4.77 -14.45
C ARG A 306 -17.07 4.15 -14.37
N ASP A 307 -17.94 4.44 -15.33
CA ASP A 307 -19.35 4.06 -15.24
C ASP A 307 -19.55 2.54 -15.50
N ASN A 308 -18.60 1.89 -16.21
CA ASN A 308 -18.67 0.46 -16.55
C ASN A 308 -17.86 -0.46 -15.62
N TYR A 309 -16.84 0.04 -14.93
CA TYR A 309 -15.94 -0.77 -14.10
C TYR A 309 -15.95 -0.30 -12.64
N GLN A 310 -16.84 -0.87 -11.84
CA GLN A 310 -16.90 -0.68 -10.38
C GLN A 310 -17.21 -2.02 -9.73
N GLY A 311 -16.56 -2.31 -8.61
CA GLY A 311 -16.78 -3.49 -7.80
C GLY A 311 -17.13 -3.14 -6.36
N GLU A 312 -17.25 -4.17 -5.53
CA GLU A 312 -17.39 -4.04 -4.07
C GLU A 312 -16.08 -3.57 -3.44
N LEU A 313 -14.95 -4.18 -3.83
CA LEU A 313 -13.63 -3.86 -3.26
C LEU A 313 -12.68 -3.16 -4.22
N TYR A 314 -13.14 -2.75 -5.40
CA TYR A 314 -12.38 -1.84 -6.27
C TYR A 314 -13.27 -0.76 -6.85
N LYS A 315 -12.72 0.46 -6.98
CA LYS A 315 -13.43 1.59 -7.58
C LYS A 315 -12.54 2.40 -8.52
N ILE A 316 -13.15 3.04 -9.51
CA ILE A 316 -12.42 3.88 -10.49
C ILE A 316 -13.08 5.25 -10.56
N ASP A 317 -12.58 6.21 -9.80
CA ASP A 317 -13.14 7.57 -9.71
C ASP A 317 -12.05 8.66 -9.77
N THR A 318 -10.82 8.25 -10.07
CA THR A 318 -9.63 9.08 -9.95
C THR A 318 -8.83 9.05 -11.25
N ILE A 319 -8.22 10.19 -11.61
CA ILE A 319 -7.31 10.33 -12.74
C ILE A 319 -5.91 10.68 -12.25
N LYS A 320 -4.92 10.00 -12.79
CA LYS A 320 -3.50 10.24 -12.53
C LYS A 320 -2.88 11.04 -13.67
N ILE A 321 -2.27 12.17 -13.34
CA ILE A 321 -1.51 13.03 -14.26
C ILE A 321 -0.06 13.07 -13.81
N PHE A 322 0.86 13.17 -14.77
CA PHE A 322 2.28 13.45 -14.53
C PHE A 322 2.57 14.89 -14.94
N SER A 323 2.91 15.76 -13.98
CA SER A 323 3.30 17.13 -14.31
C SER A 323 4.74 17.24 -14.76
N ASP A 324 5.63 16.42 -14.20
CA ASP A 324 7.04 16.24 -14.55
C ASP A 324 7.44 14.73 -14.57
N GLY A 325 8.68 14.45 -14.93
CA GLY A 325 9.35 13.15 -14.73
C GLY A 325 10.25 13.14 -13.48
N VAL A 326 11.14 12.16 -13.35
CA VAL A 326 12.09 12.08 -12.21
C VAL A 326 13.35 12.89 -12.49
N GLY A 327 13.48 14.05 -11.85
CA GLY A 327 14.67 14.91 -11.97
C GLY A 327 14.72 15.76 -13.24
N ASP A 328 13.61 15.84 -13.98
CA ASP A 328 13.47 16.71 -15.14
C ASP A 328 13.30 18.19 -14.74
N ASN A 329 13.81 19.11 -15.57
CA ASN A 329 13.68 20.56 -15.37
C ASN A 329 12.53 21.16 -16.20
N GLN A 330 11.51 20.37 -16.55
CA GLN A 330 10.42 20.82 -17.43
C GLN A 330 9.11 20.09 -17.14
N LEU A 331 7.99 20.73 -17.50
CA LEU A 331 6.68 20.09 -17.49
C LEU A 331 6.54 19.09 -18.65
N VAL A 332 5.83 18.00 -18.39
CA VAL A 332 5.35 17.04 -19.40
C VAL A 332 4.19 17.64 -20.22
N TRP A 333 3.40 18.51 -19.60
CA TRP A 333 2.23 19.17 -20.19
C TRP A 333 2.52 20.63 -20.53
N ASP A 334 1.89 21.13 -21.59
CA ASP A 334 1.66 22.57 -21.72
C ASP A 334 0.70 23.01 -20.61
N GLN A 335 1.04 24.09 -19.90
CA GLN A 335 0.30 24.55 -18.71
C GLN A 335 -1.20 24.79 -19.01
N ASP A 336 -1.52 25.51 -20.07
CA ASP A 336 -2.92 25.80 -20.45
C ASP A 336 -3.73 24.51 -20.70
N ILE A 337 -3.09 23.49 -21.29
CA ILE A 337 -3.72 22.20 -21.57
C ILE A 337 -3.92 21.40 -20.28
N LEU A 338 -2.97 21.46 -19.34
CA LEU A 338 -3.11 20.88 -18.01
C LEU A 338 -4.30 21.52 -17.27
N GLU A 339 -4.37 22.85 -17.24
CA GLU A 339 -5.45 23.62 -16.60
C GLU A 339 -6.83 23.25 -17.16
N GLU A 340 -6.98 23.28 -18.50
CA GLU A 340 -8.23 22.91 -19.18
C GLU A 340 -8.63 21.45 -18.91
N THR A 341 -7.65 20.54 -18.88
CA THR A 341 -7.89 19.11 -18.62
C THR A 341 -8.31 18.86 -17.18
N VAL A 342 -7.61 19.46 -16.21
CA VAL A 342 -7.95 19.36 -14.79
C VAL A 342 -9.35 19.96 -14.52
N ALA A 343 -9.66 21.12 -15.10
CA ALA A 343 -10.99 21.71 -15.00
C ALA A 343 -12.09 20.82 -15.60
N ALA A 344 -11.83 20.17 -16.74
CA ALA A 344 -12.79 19.26 -17.36
C ALA A 344 -13.02 17.99 -16.51
N LEU A 345 -11.97 17.45 -15.89
CA LEU A 345 -12.04 16.30 -14.98
C LEU A 345 -12.80 16.64 -13.70
N ASP A 346 -12.45 17.78 -13.09
CA ASP A 346 -13.07 18.29 -11.88
C ASP A 346 -14.58 18.47 -12.04
N LYS A 347 -15.01 19.06 -13.17
CA LYS A 347 -16.41 19.26 -13.53
C LYS A 347 -17.21 17.95 -13.61
N GLU A 348 -16.56 16.86 -14.00
CA GLU A 348 -17.16 15.53 -14.12
C GLU A 348 -17.09 14.74 -12.81
N GLY A 349 -16.60 15.35 -11.74
CA GLY A 349 -16.54 14.79 -10.38
C GLY A 349 -15.36 13.87 -10.13
N PHE A 350 -14.37 13.79 -11.02
CA PHE A 350 -13.17 12.98 -10.79
C PHE A 350 -12.32 13.59 -9.68
N ARG A 351 -11.67 12.73 -8.88
CA ARG A 351 -10.45 13.13 -8.17
C ARG A 351 -9.29 13.17 -9.14
N VAL A 352 -8.37 14.10 -8.94
CA VAL A 352 -7.18 14.24 -9.78
C VAL A 352 -5.97 14.14 -8.87
N TYR A 353 -5.07 13.21 -9.20
CA TYR A 353 -3.78 13.01 -8.57
C TYR A 353 -2.71 13.47 -9.54
N ILE A 354 -1.89 14.46 -9.16
CA ILE A 354 -0.79 14.93 -10.00
C ILE A 354 0.54 14.50 -9.38
N HIS A 355 1.37 13.78 -10.13
CA HIS A 355 2.78 13.54 -9.79
C HIS A 355 3.55 14.85 -9.95
N ALA A 356 4.26 15.26 -8.90
CA ALA A 356 5.15 16.42 -8.91
C ALA A 356 6.37 16.17 -8.00
N ILE A 357 7.55 15.96 -8.59
CA ILE A 357 8.81 15.74 -7.84
C ILE A 357 9.62 17.04 -7.80
N GLY A 358 9.99 17.55 -8.98
CA GLY A 358 10.80 18.75 -9.15
C GLY A 358 12.27 18.60 -8.75
N ASN A 359 12.94 19.75 -8.61
CA ASN A 359 14.31 19.87 -8.13
C ASN A 359 14.54 21.28 -7.56
N GLN A 360 15.78 21.60 -7.19
CA GLN A 360 16.15 22.90 -6.62
C GLN A 360 15.75 24.10 -7.49
N GLU A 361 15.71 23.93 -8.82
CA GLU A 361 15.44 24.99 -9.79
C GLU A 361 14.00 24.96 -10.32
N PHE A 362 13.26 23.87 -10.13
CA PHE A 362 11.96 23.63 -10.75
C PHE A 362 10.95 23.01 -9.77
N TYR A 363 9.76 23.62 -9.65
CA TYR A 363 8.74 23.30 -8.65
C TYR A 363 7.37 23.03 -9.31
N PRO A 364 7.17 21.84 -9.90
CA PRO A 364 5.96 21.50 -10.65
C PRO A 364 4.71 21.35 -9.76
N SER A 365 4.90 21.26 -8.44
CA SER A 365 3.82 21.37 -7.46
C SER A 365 3.09 22.72 -7.57
N GLY A 366 3.80 23.81 -7.85
CA GLY A 366 3.20 25.13 -8.09
C GLY A 366 2.31 25.13 -9.34
N ASN A 367 2.78 24.55 -10.43
CA ASN A 367 2.02 24.40 -11.68
C ASN A 367 0.75 23.53 -11.49
N SER A 368 0.85 22.50 -10.66
CA SER A 368 -0.27 21.64 -10.29
C SER A 368 -1.32 22.41 -9.47
N LEU A 369 -0.88 23.25 -8.53
CA LEU A 369 -1.76 24.13 -7.76
C LEU A 369 -2.45 25.17 -8.65
N ASP A 370 -1.75 25.73 -9.65
CA ASP A 370 -2.33 26.64 -10.64
C ASP A 370 -3.49 25.95 -11.41
N ALA A 371 -3.32 24.67 -11.79
CA ALA A 371 -4.37 23.90 -12.46
C ALA A 371 -5.60 23.62 -11.57
N PHE A 372 -5.40 23.37 -10.28
CA PHE A 372 -6.50 23.22 -9.34
C PHE A 372 -7.19 24.56 -9.02
N GLU A 373 -6.44 25.64 -8.94
CA GLU A 373 -6.97 26.99 -8.78
C GLU A 373 -7.83 27.37 -9.99
N TYR A 374 -7.33 27.15 -11.21
CA TYR A 374 -8.09 27.37 -12.44
C TYR A 374 -9.40 26.56 -12.46
N ALA A 375 -9.35 25.27 -12.13
CA ALA A 375 -10.54 24.43 -12.03
C ALA A 375 -11.57 25.00 -11.04
N ALA A 376 -11.12 25.43 -9.87
CA ALA A 376 -11.98 26.06 -8.87
C ALA A 376 -12.55 27.41 -9.32
N GLU A 377 -11.82 28.20 -10.11
CA GLU A 377 -12.30 29.47 -10.68
C GLU A 377 -13.40 29.23 -11.73
N VAL A 378 -13.25 28.24 -12.61
CA VAL A 378 -14.19 27.99 -13.71
C VAL A 378 -15.40 27.15 -13.32
N ASN A 379 -15.23 26.19 -12.40
CA ASN A 379 -16.32 25.30 -11.95
C ASN A 379 -16.93 25.71 -10.59
N GLY A 380 -16.22 26.53 -9.82
CA GLY A 380 -16.50 26.80 -8.40
C GLY A 380 -15.81 25.79 -7.48
N LYS A 381 -15.48 26.24 -6.25
CA LYS A 381 -14.89 25.37 -5.23
C LYS A 381 -15.84 24.22 -4.86
N ARG A 382 -15.31 23.00 -4.79
CA ARG A 382 -15.97 21.82 -4.22
C ARG A 382 -15.01 21.09 -3.29
N ASP A 383 -15.54 20.20 -2.45
CA ASP A 383 -14.72 19.21 -1.74
C ASP A 383 -14.25 18.16 -2.76
N SER A 384 -13.16 18.47 -3.47
CA SER A 384 -12.62 17.61 -4.54
C SER A 384 -11.57 16.64 -4.03
N ARG A 385 -10.89 16.98 -2.91
CA ARG A 385 -9.76 16.25 -2.33
C ARG A 385 -8.75 15.87 -3.40
N HIS A 386 -8.46 16.82 -4.29
CA HIS A 386 -7.39 16.68 -5.27
C HIS A 386 -6.06 16.46 -4.57
N VAL A 387 -5.15 15.77 -5.23
CA VAL A 387 -3.91 15.27 -4.63
C VAL A 387 -2.71 15.68 -5.46
N ILE A 388 -1.63 16.02 -4.77
CA ILE A 388 -0.28 16.03 -5.36
C ILE A 388 0.57 14.98 -4.66
N THR A 389 1.25 14.13 -5.43
CA THR A 389 2.07 13.03 -4.92
C THR A 389 3.56 13.35 -5.04
N HIS A 390 4.37 12.70 -4.20
CA HIS A 390 5.84 12.87 -4.08
C HIS A 390 6.24 14.12 -3.32
N LEU A 391 6.10 15.29 -3.94
CA LEU A 391 6.30 16.59 -3.26
C LEU A 391 7.72 16.75 -2.68
N ASP A 392 8.71 16.23 -3.40
CA ASP A 392 10.10 16.30 -2.99
C ASP A 392 10.57 17.76 -2.96
N TRP A 393 10.24 18.58 -3.96
CA TRP A 393 10.56 20.00 -3.98
C TRP A 393 9.32 20.89 -3.97
N VAL A 394 9.10 21.57 -2.84
CA VAL A 394 7.92 22.44 -2.62
C VAL A 394 8.33 23.75 -1.95
N ARG A 395 7.90 24.88 -2.52
CA ARG A 395 8.17 26.20 -1.93
C ARG A 395 7.38 26.38 -0.64
N GLU A 396 7.95 27.12 0.30
CA GLU A 396 7.30 27.41 1.58
C GLU A 396 5.95 28.11 1.41
N ASP A 397 5.90 29.07 0.50
CA ASP A 397 4.69 29.86 0.23
C ASP A 397 3.56 29.03 -0.42
N ASP A 398 3.88 27.87 -1.02
CA ASP A 398 2.88 27.00 -1.64
C ASP A 398 2.07 26.22 -0.59
N VAL A 399 2.58 26.01 0.63
CA VAL A 399 1.88 25.26 1.70
C VAL A 399 0.51 25.88 2.01
N ALA A 400 0.39 27.21 2.02
CA ALA A 400 -0.89 27.88 2.24
C ALA A 400 -1.90 27.60 1.12
N ARG A 401 -1.43 27.45 -0.13
CA ARG A 401 -2.28 27.16 -1.29
C ARG A 401 -2.91 25.77 -1.20
N PHE A 402 -2.18 24.76 -0.69
CA PHE A 402 -2.76 23.43 -0.44
C PHE A 402 -4.00 23.53 0.45
N LYS A 403 -3.91 24.29 1.55
CA LYS A 403 -5.03 24.51 2.47
C LYS A 403 -6.19 25.26 1.80
N ASP A 404 -5.89 26.37 1.12
CA ASP A 404 -6.93 27.23 0.54
C ASP A 404 -7.70 26.58 -0.62
N LEU A 405 -7.06 25.64 -1.31
CA LEU A 405 -7.63 24.86 -2.41
C LEU A 405 -8.21 23.52 -1.95
N GLY A 406 -7.92 23.06 -0.72
CA GLY A 406 -8.32 21.74 -0.25
C GLY A 406 -7.57 20.59 -0.95
N VAL A 407 -6.34 20.85 -1.39
CA VAL A 407 -5.45 19.86 -2.01
C VAL A 407 -4.73 19.10 -0.91
N ILE A 408 -4.72 17.77 -1.02
CA ILE A 408 -4.09 16.88 -0.04
C ILE A 408 -2.69 16.48 -0.53
N PRO A 409 -1.62 16.75 0.24
CA PRO A 409 -0.29 16.25 -0.06
C PRO A 409 -0.17 14.76 0.25
N VAL A 410 0.41 14.00 -0.69
CA VAL A 410 0.73 12.57 -0.52
C VAL A 410 2.23 12.31 -0.74
N PRO A 411 3.08 12.61 0.25
CA PRO A 411 4.50 12.27 0.19
C PRO A 411 4.78 10.77 0.36
N GLN A 412 6.00 10.35 0.04
CA GLN A 412 6.58 9.06 0.40
C GLN A 412 7.66 9.25 1.48
N PRO A 413 7.30 9.22 2.77
CA PRO A 413 8.26 9.50 3.84
C PRO A 413 9.50 8.61 3.82
N ALA A 414 9.39 7.36 3.34
CA ALA A 414 10.53 6.45 3.21
C ALA A 414 11.66 7.00 2.29
N TRP A 415 11.34 7.95 1.40
CA TRP A 415 12.31 8.58 0.49
C TRP A 415 13.00 9.79 1.11
N PHE A 416 12.53 10.28 2.26
CA PHE A 416 13.07 11.49 2.88
C PHE A 416 14.51 11.34 3.36
N GLY A 417 15.02 10.12 3.42
CA GLY A 417 16.44 9.82 3.55
C GLY A 417 16.85 8.78 2.52
N ASN A 418 17.86 9.12 1.73
CA ASN A 418 18.64 8.23 0.86
C ASN A 418 19.77 9.05 0.22
N ASP A 419 20.66 8.42 -0.53
CA ASP A 419 21.75 9.14 -1.22
C ASP A 419 21.25 10.08 -2.35
N TRP A 420 19.96 10.07 -2.72
CA TRP A 420 19.37 10.93 -3.76
C TRP A 420 19.53 12.42 -3.47
N TYR A 421 19.48 12.79 -2.19
CA TYR A 421 19.64 14.17 -1.71
C TYR A 421 20.96 14.36 -0.99
N ALA A 422 21.92 13.45 -1.17
CA ALA A 422 23.20 13.46 -0.47
C ALA A 422 24.01 14.73 -0.71
N ASP A 423 23.76 15.50 -1.76
CA ASP A 423 24.48 16.75 -2.05
C ASP A 423 23.76 18.02 -1.56
N VAL A 424 22.48 17.92 -1.14
CA VAL A 424 21.68 19.08 -0.71
C VAL A 424 22.06 19.51 0.71
N ARG A 425 22.36 20.80 0.93
CA ARG A 425 22.81 21.31 2.24
C ARG A 425 22.26 22.69 2.57
N GLY A 426 22.30 23.04 3.86
CA GLY A 426 22.02 24.40 4.32
C GLY A 426 20.55 24.80 4.14
N GLU A 427 20.32 26.04 3.68
CA GLU A 427 18.99 26.62 3.51
C GLU A 427 18.16 25.95 2.40
N GLU A 428 18.78 25.25 1.45
CA GLU A 428 18.07 24.55 0.36
C GLU A 428 17.15 23.44 0.89
N LEU A 429 17.54 22.83 2.01
CA LEU A 429 16.78 21.78 2.68
C LEU A 429 15.37 22.24 3.11
N LYS A 430 15.12 23.55 3.23
CA LYS A 430 13.81 24.05 3.66
C LYS A 430 12.70 23.74 2.67
N ASN A 431 13.02 23.54 1.39
CA ASN A 431 12.06 23.23 0.34
C ASN A 431 12.00 21.74 0.00
N LEU A 432 12.84 20.92 0.63
CA LEU A 432 12.96 19.50 0.34
C LEU A 432 12.09 18.67 1.29
N ASN A 433 11.28 17.76 0.75
CA ASN A 433 10.57 16.70 1.48
C ASN A 433 9.79 17.24 2.68
N ARG A 434 8.87 18.19 2.43
CA ARG A 434 8.02 18.78 3.47
C ARG A 434 7.08 17.75 4.10
N MET A 435 6.84 17.86 5.41
CA MET A 435 5.94 16.97 6.13
C MET A 435 5.23 17.71 7.28
N ASN A 436 5.95 18.08 8.33
CA ASN A 436 5.40 18.77 9.51
C ASN A 436 4.72 20.10 9.14
N SER A 437 5.26 20.85 8.18
CA SER A 437 4.67 22.13 7.78
C SER A 437 3.24 22.00 7.25
N TYR A 438 2.88 20.88 6.63
CA TYR A 438 1.49 20.62 6.22
C TYR A 438 0.58 20.37 7.42
N PHE A 439 1.03 19.58 8.40
CA PHE A 439 0.27 19.34 9.63
C PHE A 439 0.09 20.61 10.45
N GLU A 440 1.13 21.44 10.62
CA GLU A 440 1.04 22.74 11.29
C GLU A 440 0.06 23.70 10.60
N ALA A 441 -0.06 23.61 9.27
CA ALA A 441 -1.05 24.35 8.52
C ALA A 441 -2.49 23.81 8.68
N GLY A 442 -2.68 22.64 9.30
CA GLY A 442 -3.97 21.97 9.45
C GLY A 442 -4.47 21.31 8.17
N ILE A 443 -3.55 20.89 7.30
CA ILE A 443 -3.86 20.17 6.06
C ILE A 443 -3.86 18.66 6.39
N PRO A 444 -4.89 17.89 6.00
CA PRO A 444 -4.82 16.43 6.06
C PRO A 444 -3.67 15.95 5.16
N VAL A 445 -2.69 15.25 5.73
CA VAL A 445 -1.58 14.64 4.99
C VAL A 445 -1.78 13.14 4.97
N ALA A 446 -1.75 12.52 3.79
CA ALA A 446 -1.74 11.06 3.69
C ALA A 446 -0.38 10.59 3.19
N SER A 447 0.07 9.40 3.59
CA SER A 447 1.38 8.88 3.21
C SER A 447 1.26 7.65 2.32
N SER A 448 2.34 7.32 1.62
CA SER A 448 2.38 6.19 0.69
C SER A 448 3.76 5.56 0.59
N SER A 449 3.84 4.39 -0.03
CA SER A 449 5.10 3.70 -0.33
C SER A 449 5.63 3.98 -1.73
N ASP A 450 4.73 4.23 -2.68
CA ASP A 450 5.01 4.15 -4.12
C ASP A 450 5.63 2.82 -4.55
N PHE A 451 5.19 1.70 -3.96
CA PHE A 451 5.67 0.37 -4.36
C PHE A 451 5.39 0.10 -5.86
N PRO A 452 6.32 -0.52 -6.62
CA PRO A 452 7.64 -1.02 -6.24
C PRO A 452 8.81 -0.10 -6.70
N SER A 453 8.66 1.23 -6.64
CA SER A 453 9.56 2.21 -7.29
C SER A 453 11.02 2.26 -6.77
N THR A 454 11.41 1.39 -5.85
CA THR A 454 12.70 1.42 -5.16
C THR A 454 13.40 0.07 -5.21
N SER A 455 14.73 0.09 -5.17
CA SER A 455 15.59 -1.11 -5.30
C SER A 455 15.39 -2.13 -4.18
N GLU A 456 14.73 -1.75 -3.08
CA GLU A 456 14.40 -2.67 -1.99
C GLU A 456 12.91 -2.96 -1.95
N PHE A 457 12.49 -3.75 -2.92
CA PHE A 457 11.10 -4.16 -3.20
C PHE A 457 10.18 -4.36 -1.98
N LEU A 458 10.68 -4.89 -0.86
CA LEU A 458 9.88 -5.18 0.34
C LEU A 458 9.99 -4.13 1.46
N SER A 459 11.04 -3.31 1.51
CA SER A 459 11.21 -2.34 2.61
C SER A 459 10.38 -1.07 2.40
N ASP A 460 10.05 -0.76 1.14
CA ASP A 460 9.24 0.40 0.77
C ASP A 460 7.74 0.24 1.08
N PHE A 461 7.18 -0.95 0.84
CA PHE A 461 5.75 -1.22 1.06
C PHE A 461 5.38 -1.42 2.54
N ARG A 462 6.28 -1.04 3.46
CA ARG A 462 6.14 -1.22 4.90
C ARG A 462 5.86 0.15 5.55
N PRO A 463 4.63 0.40 6.06
CA PRO A 463 4.28 1.68 6.68
C PRO A 463 5.24 2.12 7.79
N PHE A 464 5.80 1.17 8.56
CA PHE A 464 6.74 1.47 9.64
C PHE A 464 8.04 2.13 9.17
N THR A 465 8.52 1.81 7.96
CA THR A 465 9.68 2.49 7.37
C THR A 465 9.35 3.98 7.19
N GLY A 466 8.22 4.28 6.58
CA GLY A 466 7.78 5.66 6.37
C GLY A 466 7.49 6.41 7.68
N ILE A 467 6.85 5.75 8.65
CA ILE A 467 6.60 6.33 9.98
C ILE A 467 7.92 6.69 10.67
N GLU A 468 8.87 5.77 10.73
CA GLU A 468 10.18 5.99 11.34
C GLU A 468 10.95 7.13 10.64
N VAL A 469 11.03 7.12 9.31
CA VAL A 469 11.72 8.18 8.58
C VAL A 469 11.01 9.53 8.72
N GLY A 470 9.68 9.57 8.77
CA GLY A 470 8.89 10.79 8.98
C GLY A 470 9.16 11.47 10.33
N ILE A 471 9.29 10.70 11.41
CA ILE A 471 9.57 11.23 12.76
C ILE A 471 11.06 11.50 13.00
N THR A 472 11.93 10.67 12.43
CA THR A 472 13.38 10.77 12.69
C THR A 472 14.08 11.71 11.70
N ARG A 473 13.59 11.79 10.47
CA ARG A 473 14.25 12.39 9.30
C ARG A 473 15.63 11.79 9.02
N LEU A 474 15.82 10.53 9.40
CA LEU A 474 17.03 9.76 9.14
C LEU A 474 16.81 8.87 7.92
N ASP A 475 17.90 8.62 7.21
CA ASP A 475 17.94 7.56 6.20
C ASP A 475 17.67 6.21 6.88
N ARG A 476 16.79 5.40 6.28
CA ARG A 476 16.33 4.12 6.82
C ARG A 476 17.47 3.14 7.11
N ASP A 477 18.60 3.28 6.41
CA ASP A 477 19.77 2.41 6.56
C ASP A 477 20.82 2.99 7.53
N LYS A 478 20.58 4.21 8.03
CA LYS A 478 21.52 4.99 8.85
C LYS A 478 20.82 5.56 10.09
N THR A 479 19.94 4.78 10.70
CA THR A 479 19.11 5.19 11.86
C THR A 479 19.91 5.46 13.14
N ASP A 480 21.18 5.03 13.19
CA ASP A 480 22.11 5.30 14.29
C ASP A 480 22.77 6.70 14.23
N GLN A 481 22.64 7.42 13.10
CA GLN A 481 23.29 8.71 12.85
C GLN A 481 22.36 9.89 13.13
N THR A 482 21.80 9.94 14.34
CA THR A 482 20.80 10.95 14.75
C THR A 482 21.22 12.41 14.53
N GLU A 483 22.52 12.70 14.56
CA GLU A 483 23.08 14.02 14.28
C GLU A 483 22.99 14.45 12.80
N LYS A 484 22.62 13.53 11.91
CA LYS A 484 22.51 13.75 10.45
C LYS A 484 21.06 13.88 9.96
N ALA A 485 20.09 14.03 10.85
CA ALA A 485 18.69 14.22 10.48
C ALA A 485 18.53 15.35 9.44
N LEU A 486 17.89 15.03 8.32
CA LEU A 486 17.68 15.95 7.21
C LEU A 486 16.56 16.92 7.54
N TRP A 487 16.93 18.19 7.73
CA TRP A 487 16.03 19.29 8.07
C TRP A 487 15.10 18.99 9.26
N PRO A 488 15.61 18.97 10.50
CA PRO A 488 14.85 18.52 11.68
C PRO A 488 13.55 19.27 11.99
N LYS A 489 13.32 20.44 11.38
CA LYS A 489 12.06 21.19 11.52
C LYS A 489 10.86 20.52 10.84
N GLU A 490 11.11 19.62 9.89
CA GLU A 490 10.07 18.87 9.17
C GLU A 490 9.81 17.48 9.78
N LYS A 491 10.32 17.21 11.00
CA LYS A 491 9.94 16.02 11.78
C LYS A 491 8.47 16.10 12.16
N ALA A 492 7.68 15.10 11.77
CA ALA A 492 6.31 14.93 12.25
C ALA A 492 6.29 14.19 13.59
N SER A 493 5.21 14.33 14.36
CA SER A 493 4.94 13.50 15.52
C SER A 493 4.54 12.07 15.12
N LEU A 494 4.67 11.11 16.03
CA LEU A 494 4.22 9.74 15.80
C LEU A 494 2.71 9.68 15.53
N GLU A 495 1.92 10.47 16.24
CA GLU A 495 0.48 10.57 16.06
C GLU A 495 0.12 11.06 14.65
N GLU A 496 0.80 12.08 14.14
CA GLU A 496 0.61 12.60 12.78
C GLU A 496 0.99 11.55 11.74
N MET A 497 2.11 10.84 11.94
CA MET A 497 2.53 9.79 11.03
C MET A 497 1.56 8.60 11.01
N ILE A 498 1.04 8.15 12.16
CA ILE A 498 0.00 7.12 12.23
C ILE A 498 -1.26 7.59 11.50
N THR A 499 -1.70 8.83 11.75
CA THR A 499 -2.86 9.44 11.09
C THR A 499 -2.69 9.45 9.55
N SER A 500 -1.49 9.77 9.07
CA SER A 500 -1.17 9.83 7.63
C SER A 500 -1.29 8.48 6.90
N TYR A 501 -1.04 7.38 7.60
CA TYR A 501 -1.17 6.01 7.08
C TYR A 501 -2.52 5.36 7.44
N THR A 502 -3.47 6.09 8.03
CA THR A 502 -4.78 5.55 8.46
C THR A 502 -5.91 6.49 8.05
N ILE A 503 -6.47 7.27 8.99
CA ILE A 503 -7.67 8.08 8.76
C ILE A 503 -7.49 9.16 7.69
N ASN A 504 -6.29 9.72 7.51
CA ASN A 504 -6.08 10.68 6.42
C ASN A 504 -6.06 10.01 5.04
N GLY A 505 -5.55 8.77 4.95
CA GLY A 505 -5.67 7.97 3.73
C GLY A 505 -7.14 7.69 3.39
N ALA A 506 -7.96 7.37 4.40
CA ALA A 506 -9.40 7.22 4.23
C ALA A 506 -10.08 8.54 3.82
N ASN A 507 -9.63 9.66 4.40
CA ASN A 507 -10.12 10.99 4.05
C ASN A 507 -9.85 11.34 2.58
N VAL A 508 -8.66 11.04 2.02
CA VAL A 508 -8.39 11.33 0.60
C VAL A 508 -9.45 10.70 -0.32
N ILE A 509 -9.94 9.52 0.05
CA ILE A 509 -10.85 8.73 -0.77
C ILE A 509 -12.34 8.82 -0.39
N PHE A 510 -12.72 9.79 0.47
CA PHE A 510 -14.07 9.97 1.05
C PHE A 510 -14.59 8.76 1.83
N ALA A 511 -13.70 8.05 2.54
CA ALA A 511 -14.05 6.86 3.31
C ALA A 511 -13.77 7.01 4.82
N GLU A 512 -13.48 8.22 5.30
CA GLU A 512 -13.16 8.49 6.71
C GLU A 512 -14.30 8.14 7.66
N ASP A 513 -15.56 8.21 7.22
CA ASP A 513 -16.72 7.82 8.04
C ASP A 513 -16.90 6.30 8.12
N GLU A 514 -16.23 5.55 7.24
CA GLU A 514 -16.38 4.09 7.12
C GLU A 514 -15.19 3.33 7.70
N ARG A 515 -13.97 3.89 7.64
CA ARG A 515 -12.72 3.22 8.02
C ARG A 515 -11.62 4.22 8.39
N GLY A 516 -10.45 3.71 8.75
CA GLY A 516 -9.26 4.51 9.06
C GLY A 516 -9.09 4.88 10.54
N SER A 517 -10.08 4.58 11.37
CA SER A 517 -10.03 4.71 12.83
C SER A 517 -10.82 3.58 13.51
N ILE A 518 -10.53 3.33 14.79
CA ILE A 518 -11.25 2.34 15.61
C ILE A 518 -12.41 3.05 16.31
N GLU A 519 -13.52 3.19 15.61
CA GLU A 519 -14.74 3.82 16.12
C GLU A 519 -15.96 2.91 15.92
N VAL A 520 -16.93 2.98 16.83
CA VAL A 520 -18.14 2.15 16.76
C VAL A 520 -18.92 2.46 15.48
N GLY A 521 -19.19 1.42 14.68
CA GLY A 521 -19.89 1.48 13.40
C GLY A 521 -18.97 1.53 12.18
N LYS A 522 -17.66 1.76 12.36
CA LYS A 522 -16.69 1.66 11.26
C LYS A 522 -16.33 0.21 10.98
N LYS A 523 -15.79 -0.04 9.77
CA LYS A 523 -15.29 -1.35 9.36
C LYS A 523 -14.17 -1.81 10.29
N ALA A 524 -14.18 -3.10 10.62
CA ALA A 524 -13.18 -3.73 11.46
C ALA A 524 -11.91 -4.07 10.65
N ASP A 525 -11.28 -3.03 10.09
CA ASP A 525 -9.95 -3.06 9.50
C ASP A 525 -8.94 -2.78 10.62
N LEU A 526 -8.32 -3.82 11.16
CA LEU A 526 -7.57 -3.75 12.42
C LEU A 526 -6.23 -4.50 12.33
N VAL A 527 -5.18 -3.93 12.90
CA VAL A 527 -3.87 -4.57 12.99
C VAL A 527 -3.38 -4.66 14.43
N VAL A 528 -2.85 -5.82 14.81
CA VAL A 528 -2.17 -6.03 16.10
C VAL A 528 -0.67 -5.98 15.88
N LEU A 529 0.03 -5.21 16.70
CA LEU A 529 1.49 -5.09 16.65
C LEU A 529 2.15 -5.88 17.78
N ASP A 530 3.42 -6.26 17.59
CA ASP A 530 4.20 -6.93 18.64
C ASP A 530 4.71 -5.98 19.73
N LYS A 531 4.94 -4.71 19.35
CA LYS A 531 5.40 -3.60 20.19
C LYS A 531 4.36 -2.47 20.22
N ASN A 532 4.29 -1.73 21.32
CA ASN A 532 3.58 -0.44 21.36
C ASN A 532 4.52 0.65 20.83
N LEU A 533 4.14 1.33 19.75
CA LEU A 533 4.98 2.33 19.07
C LEU A 533 5.33 3.53 19.96
N PHE A 534 4.50 3.83 20.96
CA PHE A 534 4.72 4.94 21.91
C PHE A 534 5.66 4.58 23.07
N GLU A 535 6.06 3.31 23.19
CA GLU A 535 6.88 2.81 24.30
C GLU A 535 8.28 2.35 23.87
N ILE A 536 8.60 2.48 22.58
CA ILE A 536 9.88 2.07 21.99
C ILE A 536 10.66 3.28 21.46
N PRO A 537 11.98 3.16 21.28
CA PRO A 537 12.75 4.20 20.60
C PRO A 537 12.23 4.44 19.18
N GLU A 538 12.19 5.72 18.75
CA GLU A 538 11.74 6.12 17.41
C GLU A 538 12.49 5.38 16.29
N THR A 539 13.77 5.07 16.50
CA THR A 539 14.67 4.37 15.57
C THR A 539 14.49 2.84 15.54
N GLU A 540 13.54 2.30 16.31
CA GLU A 540 13.20 0.87 16.31
C GLU A 540 11.79 0.61 15.76
N ILE A 541 11.07 1.64 15.31
CA ILE A 541 9.70 1.52 14.80
C ILE A 541 9.68 0.64 13.56
N ASN A 542 10.64 0.79 12.66
CA ASN A 542 10.75 -0.02 11.44
C ASN A 542 10.88 -1.52 11.76
N GLU A 543 11.37 -1.91 12.94
CA GLU A 543 11.48 -3.33 13.33
C GLU A 543 10.14 -3.96 13.77
N THR A 544 9.09 -3.15 13.96
CA THR A 544 7.79 -3.59 14.49
C THR A 544 7.10 -4.59 13.57
N LYS A 545 6.51 -5.64 14.13
CA LYS A 545 5.85 -6.71 13.36
C LYS A 545 4.34 -6.61 13.47
N ILE A 546 3.68 -6.78 12.33
CA ILE A 546 2.27 -7.12 12.30
C ILE A 546 2.13 -8.55 12.82
N LEU A 547 1.32 -8.73 13.86
CA LEU A 547 0.99 -10.03 14.42
C LEU A 547 -0.33 -10.58 13.89
N LEU A 548 -1.24 -9.69 13.54
CA LEU A 548 -2.57 -10.00 13.02
C LEU A 548 -3.05 -8.82 12.17
N ASN A 549 -3.64 -9.11 11.02
CA ASN A 549 -4.34 -8.14 10.19
C ASN A 549 -5.77 -8.65 9.92
N LEU A 550 -6.75 -7.80 10.22
CA LEU A 550 -8.15 -7.98 9.91
C LEU A 550 -8.55 -7.03 8.80
N PHE A 551 -9.29 -7.58 7.85
CA PHE A 551 -9.99 -6.86 6.80
C PHE A 551 -11.48 -7.14 6.96
N GLU A 552 -12.28 -6.12 7.25
CA GLU A 552 -13.74 -6.27 7.49
C GLU A 552 -14.07 -7.37 8.50
N GLY A 553 -13.34 -7.38 9.63
CA GLY A 553 -13.54 -8.37 10.69
C GLY A 553 -12.98 -9.77 10.39
N LYS A 554 -12.56 -10.03 9.14
CA LYS A 554 -11.97 -11.30 8.71
C LYS A 554 -10.47 -11.25 8.80
N GLU A 555 -9.88 -12.31 9.31
CA GLU A 555 -8.44 -12.46 9.42
C GLU A 555 -7.82 -12.73 8.04
N VAL A 556 -6.94 -11.85 7.58
CA VAL A 556 -6.23 -11.98 6.28
C VAL A 556 -4.75 -12.30 6.46
N PHE A 557 -4.20 -12.05 7.65
CA PHE A 557 -2.83 -12.44 7.99
C PHE A 557 -2.67 -12.65 9.50
N ARG A 558 -1.86 -13.64 9.88
CA ARG A 558 -1.38 -13.85 11.25
C ARG A 558 0.06 -14.31 11.26
N ASP A 559 0.86 -13.64 12.09
CA ASP A 559 2.25 -14.03 12.30
C ASP A 559 2.32 -15.39 13.02
N PRO A 560 3.20 -16.30 12.58
CA PRO A 560 3.34 -17.62 13.21
C PRO A 560 3.68 -17.60 14.71
N THR A 561 4.22 -16.50 15.23
CA THR A 561 4.50 -16.33 16.66
C THR A 561 3.27 -15.91 17.47
N PHE A 562 2.24 -15.36 16.81
CA PHE A 562 0.97 -14.94 17.42
C PHE A 562 -0.14 -15.99 17.21
N ILE A 563 0.22 -17.25 17.47
CA ILE A 563 -0.62 -18.43 17.22
C ILE A 563 -1.25 -18.99 18.50
N ASN A 564 -2.44 -19.59 18.38
CA ASN A 564 -3.08 -20.41 19.40
C ASN A 564 -3.79 -21.61 18.73
N ALA A 565 -4.22 -22.59 19.52
CA ALA A 565 -4.90 -23.78 19.01
C ALA A 565 -6.26 -23.46 18.38
N PHE A 566 -6.91 -22.37 18.80
CA PHE A 566 -8.14 -21.90 18.18
C PHE A 566 -7.92 -21.52 16.71
N TYR A 567 -6.86 -20.76 16.41
CA TYR A 567 -6.54 -20.41 15.03
C TYR A 567 -6.19 -21.64 14.18
N ILE A 568 -5.46 -22.61 14.74
CA ILE A 568 -5.21 -23.86 14.00
C ILE A 568 -6.53 -24.57 13.68
N LYS A 569 -7.54 -24.43 14.54
CA LYS A 569 -8.88 -25.00 14.30
C LYS A 569 -9.60 -24.28 13.16
N THR A 570 -9.52 -22.94 13.07
CA THR A 570 -10.12 -22.20 11.96
C THR A 570 -9.47 -22.55 10.61
N LEU A 571 -8.16 -22.82 10.59
CA LEU A 571 -7.51 -23.35 9.39
C LEU A 571 -8.04 -24.72 8.99
N VAL A 572 -8.32 -25.60 9.95
CA VAL A 572 -8.94 -26.90 9.66
C VAL A 572 -10.36 -26.72 9.11
N GLU A 573 -11.12 -25.75 9.61
CA GLU A 573 -12.46 -25.44 9.08
C GLU A 573 -12.36 -24.91 7.63
N GLN A 574 -11.45 -23.97 7.36
CA GLN A 574 -11.20 -23.44 6.02
C GLN A 574 -10.80 -24.54 5.02
N PHE A 575 -9.84 -25.40 5.39
CA PHE A 575 -9.42 -26.52 4.55
C PHE A 575 -10.51 -27.58 4.34
N GLU A 576 -11.47 -27.68 5.26
CA GLU A 576 -12.66 -28.53 5.06
C GLU A 576 -13.59 -27.94 4.00
N GLU A 577 -13.81 -26.62 4.02
CA GLU A 577 -14.61 -25.91 3.03
C GLU A 577 -13.96 -25.91 1.64
N ASP A 578 -12.63 -25.79 1.59
CA ASP A 578 -11.85 -25.82 0.34
C ASP A 578 -11.70 -27.24 -0.26
N GLY A 579 -12.18 -28.28 0.44
CA GLY A 579 -12.12 -29.66 -0.04
C GLY A 579 -10.73 -30.30 0.05
N GLU A 580 -9.85 -29.77 0.90
CA GLU A 580 -8.47 -30.22 1.09
C GLU A 580 -8.36 -31.53 1.91
N PHE A 581 -9.50 -32.04 2.42
CA PHE A 581 -9.59 -33.33 3.10
C PHE A 581 -10.45 -34.33 2.31
N ALA A 582 -10.05 -35.60 2.32
CA ALA A 582 -10.77 -36.65 1.58
C ALA A 582 -12.19 -36.94 2.12
N ASN A 583 -12.49 -36.56 3.37
CA ASN A 583 -13.84 -36.60 3.95
C ASN A 583 -13.91 -35.82 5.28
N GLN A 584 -15.14 -35.49 5.70
CA GLN A 584 -15.43 -34.78 6.96
C GLN A 584 -14.94 -35.49 8.23
N GLY A 585 -14.66 -36.80 8.17
CA GLY A 585 -14.13 -37.54 9.32
C GLY A 585 -12.71 -37.11 9.69
N VAL A 586 -11.91 -36.72 8.70
CA VAL A 586 -10.55 -36.18 8.88
C VAL A 586 -10.62 -34.85 9.62
N ALA A 587 -11.37 -33.88 9.08
CA ALA A 587 -11.54 -32.55 9.66
C ALA A 587 -12.08 -32.62 11.11
N ARG A 588 -13.16 -33.39 11.33
CA ARG A 588 -13.73 -33.59 12.68
C ARG A 588 -12.74 -34.16 13.69
N SER A 589 -11.88 -35.08 13.27
CA SER A 589 -10.87 -35.67 14.16
C SER A 589 -9.79 -34.66 14.57
N LEU A 590 -9.39 -33.78 13.65
CA LEU A 590 -8.45 -32.69 13.91
C LEU A 590 -9.10 -31.62 14.82
N GLN A 591 -10.32 -31.18 14.51
CA GLN A 591 -11.08 -30.19 15.31
C GLN A 591 -11.29 -30.65 16.76
N ALA A 592 -11.72 -31.90 16.98
CA ALA A 592 -11.93 -32.44 18.32
C ALA A 592 -10.64 -32.48 19.16
N HIS A 593 -9.50 -32.70 18.51
CA HIS A 593 -8.20 -32.64 19.17
C HIS A 593 -7.86 -31.22 19.59
N LEU A 594 -8.11 -30.24 18.73
CA LEU A 594 -7.86 -28.81 18.97
C LEU A 594 -8.78 -28.24 20.06
N ASP A 595 -10.05 -28.66 20.13
CA ASP A 595 -10.96 -28.29 21.24
C ASP A 595 -10.38 -28.63 22.61
N THR A 596 -9.63 -29.73 22.70
CA THR A 596 -8.94 -30.10 23.93
C THR A 596 -7.77 -29.17 24.22
N VAL A 597 -7.02 -28.78 23.19
CA VAL A 597 -5.86 -27.89 23.35
C VAL A 597 -6.29 -26.47 23.70
N ILE A 598 -7.36 -25.95 23.09
CA ILE A 598 -7.95 -24.64 23.40
C ILE A 598 -8.24 -24.53 24.92
N ARG A 599 -8.94 -25.53 25.50
CA ARG A 599 -9.19 -25.59 26.95
C ARG A 599 -7.93 -25.71 27.82
N LEU A 600 -6.83 -26.21 27.26
CA LEU A 600 -5.54 -26.32 27.97
C LEU A 600 -4.76 -25.00 27.92
N GLU A 601 -4.85 -24.27 26.81
CA GLU A 601 -4.29 -22.92 26.69
C GLU A 601 -4.99 -21.95 27.64
N GLU A 602 -6.32 -21.99 27.73
CA GLU A 602 -7.11 -21.20 28.69
C GLU A 602 -6.71 -21.42 30.16
N ARG A 603 -6.08 -22.55 30.46
CA ARG A 603 -5.62 -22.92 31.81
C ARG A 603 -4.10 -22.81 31.97
N GLU A 604 -3.41 -22.24 31.00
CA GLU A 604 -1.95 -22.08 30.96
C GLU A 604 -1.18 -23.40 31.20
N ALA A 605 -1.71 -24.52 30.69
CA ALA A 605 -1.18 -25.85 30.95
C ALA A 605 -0.07 -26.27 29.95
N ALA A 606 1.04 -25.52 29.88
CA ALA A 606 2.10 -25.62 28.88
C ALA A 606 2.52 -27.05 28.50
N LYS A 607 2.93 -27.88 29.47
CA LYS A 607 3.35 -29.28 29.24
C LYS A 607 2.27 -30.13 28.58
N ARG A 608 0.99 -29.87 28.89
CA ARG A 608 -0.14 -30.60 28.31
C ARG A 608 -0.44 -30.10 26.89
N VAL A 609 -0.36 -28.80 26.65
CA VAL A 609 -0.48 -28.22 25.30
C VAL A 609 0.56 -28.84 24.38
N ILE A 610 1.85 -28.80 24.75
CA ILE A 610 2.94 -29.40 23.96
C ILE A 610 2.65 -30.88 23.65
N LYS A 611 2.30 -31.67 24.67
CA LYS A 611 2.03 -33.10 24.50
C LYS A 611 0.86 -33.36 23.55
N HIS A 612 -0.20 -32.57 23.64
CA HIS A 612 -1.35 -32.72 22.74
C HIS A 612 -0.99 -32.27 21.33
N MET A 613 -0.31 -31.14 21.14
CA MET A 613 0.08 -30.70 19.79
C MET A 613 1.09 -31.65 19.12
N GLN A 614 1.98 -32.29 19.89
CA GLN A 614 2.83 -33.37 19.35
C GLN A 614 2.00 -34.57 18.84
N ARG A 615 0.90 -34.92 19.52
CA ARG A 615 -0.03 -35.95 19.05
C ARG A 615 -0.86 -35.49 17.86
N PHE A 616 -1.19 -34.20 17.80
CA PHE A 616 -1.83 -33.60 16.63
C PHE A 616 -0.94 -33.73 15.39
N ASN A 617 0.36 -33.43 15.52
CA ASN A 617 1.34 -33.66 14.45
C ASN A 617 1.40 -35.13 14.01
N GLN A 618 1.38 -36.08 14.95
CA GLN A 618 1.33 -37.51 14.61
C GLN A 618 0.06 -37.88 13.82
N LEU A 619 -1.06 -37.22 14.11
CA LEU A 619 -2.31 -37.40 13.38
C LEU A 619 -2.23 -36.80 11.97
N LEU A 620 -1.64 -35.60 11.82
CA LEU A 620 -1.36 -35.01 10.51
C LEU A 620 -0.45 -35.91 9.66
N ASP A 621 0.65 -36.41 10.24
CA ASP A 621 1.59 -37.32 9.56
C ASP A 621 0.88 -38.59 9.07
N LYS A 622 -0.04 -39.12 9.88
CA LYS A 622 -0.87 -40.27 9.51
C LYS A 622 -1.78 -39.94 8.34
N HIS A 623 -2.51 -38.82 8.39
CA HIS A 623 -3.41 -38.41 7.31
C HIS A 623 -2.67 -38.14 5.99
N LYS A 624 -1.49 -37.51 6.05
CA LYS A 624 -0.65 -37.32 4.87
C LYS A 624 -0.23 -38.65 4.27
N LYS A 625 0.21 -39.59 5.11
CA LYS A 625 0.62 -40.94 4.67
C LYS A 625 -0.54 -41.72 4.04
N GLU A 626 -1.76 -41.51 4.53
CA GLU A 626 -2.98 -42.12 4.01
C GLU A 626 -3.51 -41.43 2.74
N GLY A 627 -2.95 -40.28 2.36
CA GLY A 627 -3.39 -39.49 1.21
C GLY A 627 -4.78 -38.85 1.39
N VAL A 628 -5.18 -38.61 2.65
CA VAL A 628 -6.52 -38.07 3.00
C VAL A 628 -6.52 -36.58 3.36
N ILE A 629 -5.39 -35.93 3.18
CA ILE A 629 -5.16 -34.48 3.32
C ILE A 629 -4.25 -34.05 2.17
N SER A 630 -4.48 -32.87 1.60
CA SER A 630 -3.59 -32.32 0.59
C SER A 630 -2.21 -31.98 1.15
N VAL A 631 -1.24 -31.77 0.24
CA VAL A 631 0.12 -31.38 0.61
C VAL A 631 0.11 -30.00 1.27
N ASP A 632 -0.68 -29.08 0.74
CA ASP A 632 -0.74 -27.69 1.19
C ASP A 632 -1.38 -27.58 2.56
N ALA A 633 -2.55 -28.20 2.77
CA ALA A 633 -3.20 -28.23 4.08
C ALA A 633 -2.29 -28.88 5.14
N TYR A 634 -1.61 -29.98 4.80
CA TYR A 634 -0.65 -30.60 5.72
C TYR A 634 0.51 -29.65 6.07
N ASN A 635 1.16 -29.05 5.07
CA ASN A 635 2.35 -28.23 5.30
C ASN A 635 2.00 -27.01 6.16
N THR A 636 0.85 -26.37 5.88
CA THR A 636 0.34 -25.23 6.63
C THR A 636 0.00 -25.61 8.07
N LEU A 637 -0.81 -26.64 8.29
CA LEU A 637 -1.18 -27.08 9.65
C LEU A 637 0.04 -27.54 10.46
N LYS A 638 1.01 -28.20 9.83
CA LYS A 638 2.26 -28.63 10.46
C LYS A 638 3.09 -27.43 10.94
N THR A 639 3.23 -26.42 10.07
CA THR A 639 4.00 -25.19 10.36
C THR A 639 3.43 -24.45 11.57
N TYR A 640 2.11 -24.26 11.62
CA TYR A 640 1.47 -23.57 12.74
C TYR A 640 1.43 -24.40 14.01
N THR A 641 1.27 -25.72 13.90
CA THR A 641 1.37 -26.61 15.06
C THR A 641 2.77 -26.59 15.67
N ASP A 642 3.82 -26.64 14.84
CA ASP A 642 5.21 -26.57 15.31
C ASP A 642 5.52 -25.21 15.95
N SER A 643 4.99 -24.13 15.38
CA SER A 643 5.08 -22.77 15.95
C SER A 643 4.37 -22.69 17.31
N LEU A 644 3.19 -23.29 17.46
CA LEU A 644 2.47 -23.35 18.73
C LEU A 644 3.22 -24.16 19.78
N ILE A 645 3.81 -25.31 19.41
CA ILE A 645 4.66 -26.10 20.30
C ILE A 645 5.84 -25.25 20.78
N LYS A 646 6.52 -24.55 19.86
CA LYS A 646 7.68 -23.71 20.17
C LYS A 646 7.32 -22.55 21.10
N LYS A 647 6.14 -21.94 20.93
CA LYS A 647 5.61 -20.90 21.83
C LYS A 647 5.53 -21.42 23.26
N TRP A 648 4.80 -22.52 23.48
CA TRP A 648 4.60 -23.11 24.81
C TRP A 648 5.84 -23.79 25.41
N GLN A 649 6.93 -23.93 24.65
CA GLN A 649 8.23 -24.37 25.16
C GLN A 649 9.05 -23.23 25.78
N LYS A 650 8.76 -21.98 25.42
CA LYS A 650 9.43 -20.78 25.94
C LYS A 650 8.77 -20.25 27.21
N ASP A 651 7.48 -20.50 27.37
CA ASP A 651 6.67 -20.26 28.57
C ASP A 651 6.89 -21.38 29.61
#